data_AF-A0A2H5MZV0-F1
#
_entry.id   AF-A0A2H5MZV0-F1
#
_cell.length_a   1.000
_cell.length_b   1.000
_cell.length_c   1.000
_cell.angle_alpha   90.00
_cell.angle_beta   90.00
_cell.angle_gamma   90.00
#
_symmetry.space_group_name_H-M   'P 1'
#
loop_
_entity.id
_entity.type
_entity.pdbx_description
1 polymer ?
#
loop_
_entity_poly.entity_id
_entity_poly.type
_entity_poly.pdbx_seq_one_letter_code
_entity_poly.pdbx_strand_id
1 'polypeptide(L)'
;MWALQSPQTPQLLRSPYHTNSIAHLPPKPSSVCCCVSLNSSTTPTSLSSRNKNELIQSLCKQGNLKQALDVLSSEPNPTQHTYELLLLSCAHHNSLSDALNVHCHLTDNGFDQDPFLVTKLINVYSHFDSVDDARHVFDKTRRRTIYVWNALFRALTLAGRGEEVLELYRRMNGTGTGIRSDRFTYTYVLKACVASSCGFSLLKHGKEIHASVLRHGYNGIVHIMTTLIDMYARFGCVMYAGFVFSQMAVKNVVSWSAMIACYARNGMAFEALELFREMIMESHDLCPNSVTMVSVLQACAALAALEQGKMIHGYILRRGLDSILPVVSALVTMYARCGKLELGQCVFDHMDKRDVVSWNSLISSYGVHGYGGKAIQIFKEMIYHGVSPSPISFVSVLGACSHAGLVEEGKMLFESMRKEHMIRPSVEHYACMVDLLGRANKLEEAAKIIEDLRIEPGPKVWGSLLGSCRIHCNVELAERASKRLFELEPTNAGNYVLLADVYAAADMWDEVKRVKRLLEARGLQKVPGRSRIEVKRKMYSFVSVDEFNPQFEQLHALLINLSAEMKEKGYVPQTKVVLYDLDAEEKERIVLGHSEKLAVAFGLINTSKGETIRITKNLRLCEDCHSFTKFISKFANKEILVRDVNRFHHFHNGVCSCGDYW
;
A
#
# COMPACT_ATOMS: atom_id res chain seq x y z
N MET A 1 8.14 -26.30 7.39
CA MET A 1 7.12 -27.35 7.66
C MET A 1 6.25 -26.78 8.77
N TRP A 2 5.01 -26.33 8.46
CA TRP A 2 4.22 -25.48 9.38
C TRP A 2 3.09 -26.28 10.06
N ALA A 3 3.03 -26.22 11.37
CA ALA A 3 1.85 -26.53 12.18
C ALA A 3 1.83 -25.58 13.38
N LEU A 4 1.01 -24.53 13.32
CA LEU A 4 0.66 -23.76 14.51
C LEU A 4 -0.30 -24.62 15.32
N GLN A 5 0.18 -25.25 16.39
CA GLN A 5 -0.69 -25.88 17.39
C GLN A 5 -1.51 -24.78 18.07
N SER A 6 -2.83 -24.95 18.08
CA SER A 6 -3.76 -24.14 18.84
C SER A 6 -3.42 -24.20 20.34
N PRO A 7 -3.44 -23.06 21.08
CA PRO A 7 -3.23 -23.11 22.52
C PRO A 7 -4.37 -23.89 23.18
N GLN A 8 -3.98 -24.86 24.01
CA GLN A 8 -4.89 -25.64 24.86
C GLN A 8 -5.62 -24.70 25.83
N THR A 9 -6.94 -24.85 25.91
CA THR A 9 -7.79 -24.26 26.94
C THR A 9 -7.40 -24.77 28.33
N PRO A 10 -7.11 -23.91 29.32
CA PRO A 10 -6.96 -24.36 30.69
C PRO A 10 -8.33 -24.73 31.27
N GLN A 11 -8.39 -25.93 31.85
CA GLN A 11 -9.51 -26.45 32.61
C GLN A 11 -9.82 -25.55 33.82
N LEU A 12 -11.11 -25.24 33.99
CA LEU A 12 -11.69 -24.61 35.17
C LEU A 12 -11.57 -25.54 36.38
N LEU A 13 -10.78 -25.13 37.38
CA LEU A 13 -10.88 -25.62 38.75
C LEU A 13 -11.68 -24.61 39.58
N ARG A 14 -12.92 -24.97 39.92
CA ARG A 14 -13.70 -24.37 41.01
C ARG A 14 -13.16 -24.91 42.34
N SER A 15 -12.98 -24.07 43.37
CA SER A 15 -13.85 -23.96 44.58
C SER A 15 -12.93 -23.71 45.82
N PRO A 16 -13.40 -23.42 47.06
CA PRO A 16 -14.26 -22.33 47.57
C PRO A 16 -13.76 -21.66 48.91
N TYR A 17 -14.45 -20.59 49.33
CA TYR A 17 -14.47 -19.92 50.68
C TYR A 17 -13.19 -19.14 51.10
N HIS A 18 -13.23 -17.85 51.45
CA HIS A 18 -13.99 -17.26 52.57
C HIS A 18 -14.44 -15.79 52.35
N THR A 19 -15.68 -15.56 52.79
CA THR A 19 -16.33 -14.33 53.35
C THR A 19 -15.42 -13.57 54.35
N ASN A 20 -15.46 -12.28 54.63
CA ASN A 20 -16.44 -11.19 54.61
C ASN A 20 -15.67 -9.85 54.75
N SER A 21 -16.15 -8.75 54.19
CA SER A 21 -16.49 -7.53 54.95
C SER A 21 -16.83 -6.37 54.02
N ILE A 22 -17.95 -5.73 54.34
CA ILE A 22 -18.61 -4.62 53.69
C ILE A 22 -17.96 -3.32 54.14
N ALA A 23 -17.59 -2.44 53.21
CA ALA A 23 -17.41 -1.01 53.52
C ALA A 23 -17.72 -0.15 52.29
N HIS A 24 -18.68 0.74 52.50
CA HIS A 24 -19.17 1.77 51.59
C HIS A 24 -18.08 2.76 51.15
N LEU A 25 -18.11 3.16 49.88
CA LEU A 25 -17.39 4.31 49.34
C LEU A 25 -18.41 5.42 48.95
N PRO A 26 -18.31 6.62 49.54
CA PRO A 26 -18.88 7.85 48.99
C PRO A 26 -17.77 8.85 48.55
N PRO A 27 -18.11 9.98 47.90
CA PRO A 27 -17.33 10.55 46.80
C PRO A 27 -16.32 11.64 47.17
N LYS A 28 -15.53 12.03 46.15
CA LYS A 28 -14.56 13.14 46.08
C LYS A 28 -14.90 14.38 46.92
N PRO A 29 -13.90 15.03 47.55
CA PRO A 29 -14.02 16.42 47.94
C PRO A 29 -13.20 17.37 47.07
N SER A 30 -13.81 18.54 46.95
CA SER A 30 -13.43 19.79 46.34
C SER A 30 -12.21 20.47 46.95
N SER A 31 -11.62 21.34 46.12
CA SER A 31 -10.63 22.37 46.40
C SER A 31 -10.76 23.09 47.75
N VAL A 32 -9.67 23.14 48.51
CA VAL A 32 -9.45 24.10 49.59
C VAL A 32 -8.40 25.11 49.15
N CYS A 33 -8.80 26.37 49.26
CA CYS A 33 -8.05 27.59 49.01
C CYS A 33 -7.09 27.84 50.18
N CYS A 34 -5.78 27.97 49.91
CA CYS A 34 -4.81 28.50 50.86
C CYS A 34 -4.40 29.91 50.42
N CYS A 35 -4.76 30.89 51.22
CA CYS A 35 -4.31 32.27 51.12
C CYS A 35 -2.86 32.39 51.62
N VAL A 36 -1.96 32.94 50.80
CA VAL A 36 -0.78 33.64 51.29
C VAL A 36 -0.63 34.93 50.50
N SER A 37 -0.57 36.02 51.26
CA SER A 37 -0.44 37.42 50.89
C SER A 37 0.90 37.78 50.25
N LEU A 38 0.87 38.62 49.21
CA LEU A 38 1.99 39.45 48.77
C LEU A 38 1.48 40.88 48.54
N ASN A 39 2.00 41.79 49.36
CA ASN A 39 1.87 43.24 49.18
C ASN A 39 2.59 43.69 47.91
N SER A 40 1.97 44.53 47.10
CA SER A 40 2.67 45.58 46.37
C SER A 40 1.80 46.81 46.19
N SER A 41 2.43 47.94 46.49
CA SER A 41 1.93 49.31 46.47
C SER A 41 1.36 49.72 45.10
N THR A 42 0.15 50.28 45.14
CA THR A 42 -0.60 50.85 44.03
C THR A 42 -0.05 52.20 43.57
N THR A 43 0.24 52.32 42.28
CA THR A 43 0.00 53.53 41.48
C THR A 43 -1.19 53.25 40.53
N PRO A 44 -2.14 54.18 40.33
CA PRO A 44 -3.45 53.82 39.78
C PRO A 44 -3.56 54.06 38.26
N THR A 45 -3.37 53.02 37.44
CA THR A 45 -3.85 52.96 36.05
C THR A 45 -3.77 51.51 35.48
N SER A 46 -4.71 50.60 35.80
CA SER A 46 -4.77 49.27 35.09
C SER A 46 -6.04 48.39 35.24
N LEU A 47 -7.18 48.86 35.74
CA LEU A 47 -8.32 47.98 36.05
C LEU A 47 -9.27 47.60 34.88
N SER A 48 -9.16 48.18 33.67
CA SER A 48 -10.08 47.85 32.55
C SER A 48 -9.60 46.76 31.58
N SER A 49 -8.29 46.51 31.47
CA SER A 49 -7.71 45.57 30.48
C SER A 49 -7.73 44.11 30.91
N ARG A 50 -7.81 43.82 32.23
CA ARG A 50 -7.88 42.42 32.72
C ARG A 50 -9.18 41.70 32.36
N ASN A 51 -10.31 42.42 32.33
CA ASN A 51 -11.62 41.80 32.14
C ASN A 51 -11.84 41.32 30.69
N LYS A 52 -11.35 42.07 29.70
CA LYS A 52 -11.53 41.74 28.28
C LYS A 52 -10.75 40.50 27.84
N ASN A 53 -9.52 40.31 28.32
CA ASN A 53 -8.76 39.09 28.05
C ASN A 53 -9.47 37.84 28.60
N GLU A 54 -9.96 37.89 29.84
CA GLU A 54 -10.73 36.79 30.45
C GLU A 54 -12.05 36.53 29.71
N LEU A 55 -12.72 37.60 29.25
CA LEU A 55 -13.93 37.51 28.44
C LEU A 55 -13.67 36.81 27.09
N ILE A 56 -12.64 37.22 26.35
CA ILE A 56 -12.26 36.58 25.08
C ILE A 56 -11.97 35.09 25.31
N GLN A 57 -11.20 34.76 26.35
CA GLN A 57 -10.86 33.38 26.68
C GLN A 57 -12.10 32.54 27.04
N SER A 58 -13.06 33.13 27.76
CA SER A 58 -14.36 32.50 28.07
C SER A 58 -15.20 32.27 26.82
N LEU A 59 -15.30 33.28 25.93
CA LEU A 59 -16.03 33.18 24.67
C LEU A 59 -15.44 32.12 23.74
N CYS A 60 -14.11 32.04 23.61
CA CYS A 60 -13.45 30.97 22.85
C CYS A 60 -13.78 29.58 23.41
N LYS A 61 -13.77 29.41 24.74
CA LYS A 61 -14.12 28.14 25.40
C LYS A 61 -15.60 27.75 25.18
N GLN A 62 -16.47 28.74 25.01
CA GLN A 62 -17.89 28.54 24.72
C GLN A 62 -18.18 28.33 23.22
N GLY A 63 -17.18 28.43 22.33
CA GLY A 63 -17.37 28.32 20.87
C GLY A 63 -17.93 29.59 20.22
N ASN A 64 -17.87 30.73 20.89
CA ASN A 64 -18.38 32.01 20.39
C ASN A 64 -17.26 32.83 19.72
N LEU A 65 -16.66 32.30 18.65
CA LEU A 65 -15.50 32.90 17.98
C LEU A 65 -15.74 34.33 17.50
N LYS A 66 -16.87 34.62 16.84
CA LYS A 66 -17.14 35.95 16.28
C LYS A 66 -17.18 37.04 17.37
N GLN A 67 -17.88 36.76 18.47
CA GLN A 67 -17.94 37.67 19.61
C GLN A 67 -16.56 37.86 20.27
N ALA A 68 -15.76 36.79 20.32
CA ALA A 68 -14.39 36.86 20.84
C ALA A 68 -13.50 37.78 19.97
N LEU A 69 -13.65 37.73 18.64
CA LEU A 69 -12.95 38.59 17.69
C LEU A 69 -13.43 40.05 17.75
N ASP A 70 -14.73 40.27 17.93
CA ASP A 70 -15.28 41.61 18.13
C ASP A 70 -14.68 42.27 19.39
N VAL A 71 -14.58 41.52 20.49
CA VAL A 71 -13.95 42.02 21.73
C VAL A 71 -12.44 42.24 21.54
N LEU A 72 -11.75 41.36 20.79
CA LEU A 72 -10.31 41.48 20.49
C LEU A 72 -9.97 42.82 19.83
N SER A 73 -10.80 43.29 18.89
CA SER A 73 -10.58 44.58 18.20
C SER A 73 -10.49 45.79 19.14
N SER A 74 -11.00 45.65 20.37
CA SER A 74 -11.01 46.69 21.40
C SER A 74 -10.05 46.41 22.56
N GLU A 75 -9.27 45.33 22.51
CA GLU A 75 -8.34 44.93 23.57
C GLU A 75 -6.94 45.50 23.33
N PRO A 76 -6.46 46.45 24.16
CA PRO A 76 -5.19 47.12 23.92
C PRO A 76 -3.96 46.26 24.27
N ASN A 77 -4.08 45.22 25.11
CA ASN A 77 -2.97 44.34 25.48
C ASN A 77 -3.40 42.87 25.54
N PRO A 78 -3.64 42.22 24.38
CA PRO A 78 -4.02 40.81 24.37
C PRO A 78 -2.87 39.93 24.87
N THR A 79 -3.18 38.94 25.71
CA THR A 79 -2.18 37.99 26.21
C THR A 79 -1.85 36.89 25.20
N GLN A 80 -0.68 36.25 25.36
CA GLN A 80 -0.30 35.07 24.60
C GLN A 80 -1.35 33.94 24.68
N HIS A 81 -1.95 33.74 25.85
CA HIS A 81 -3.01 32.73 26.05
C HIS A 81 -4.30 33.09 25.30
N THR A 82 -4.64 34.39 25.25
CA THR A 82 -5.79 34.89 24.48
C THR A 82 -5.64 34.57 22.99
N TYR A 83 -4.47 34.87 22.41
CA TYR A 83 -4.18 34.52 21.01
C TYR A 83 -4.15 33.00 20.76
N GLU A 84 -3.58 32.21 21.66
CA GLU A 84 -3.59 30.74 21.54
C GLU A 84 -5.03 30.20 21.43
N LEU A 85 -5.94 30.65 22.31
CA LEU A 85 -7.33 30.19 22.29
C LEU A 85 -8.09 30.66 21.05
N LEU A 86 -7.83 31.88 20.58
CA LEU A 86 -8.43 32.39 19.34
C LEU A 86 -7.99 31.58 18.12
N LEU A 87 -6.69 31.29 18.00
CA LEU A 87 -6.13 30.47 16.93
C LEU A 87 -6.69 29.04 16.96
N LEU A 88 -6.78 28.45 18.16
CA LEU A 88 -7.40 27.14 18.35
C LEU A 88 -8.89 27.15 17.96
N SER A 89 -9.62 28.20 18.34
CA SER A 89 -11.03 28.38 18.00
C SER A 89 -11.22 28.54 16.48
N CYS A 90 -10.35 29.29 15.79
CA CYS A 90 -10.38 29.40 14.32
C CYS A 90 -10.24 28.02 13.64
N ALA A 91 -9.32 27.18 14.11
CA ALA A 91 -9.18 25.81 13.62
C ALA A 91 -10.43 24.96 13.91
N HIS A 92 -11.02 25.06 15.10
CA HIS A 92 -12.26 24.34 15.44
C HIS A 92 -13.45 24.75 14.57
N HIS A 93 -13.57 26.03 14.23
CA HIS A 93 -14.62 26.55 13.34
C HIS A 93 -14.29 26.42 11.86
N ASN A 94 -13.13 25.85 11.52
CA ASN A 94 -12.61 25.70 10.17
C ASN A 94 -12.66 27.02 9.35
N SER A 95 -12.29 28.15 9.97
CA SER A 95 -12.37 29.49 9.38
C SER A 95 -10.97 30.09 9.15
N LEU A 96 -10.49 30.00 7.90
CA LEU A 96 -9.21 30.59 7.49
C LEU A 96 -9.24 32.13 7.52
N SER A 97 -10.37 32.75 7.19
CA SER A 97 -10.51 34.21 7.21
C SER A 97 -10.35 34.77 8.62
N ASP A 98 -10.92 34.10 9.62
CA ASP A 98 -10.80 34.53 11.01
C ASP A 98 -9.37 34.30 11.53
N ALA A 99 -8.72 33.21 11.13
CA ALA A 99 -7.30 32.99 11.44
C ALA A 99 -6.39 34.10 10.84
N LEU A 100 -6.69 34.57 9.63
CA LEU A 100 -6.00 35.72 9.01
C LEU A 100 -6.23 37.01 9.80
N ASN A 101 -7.46 37.28 10.25
CA ASN A 101 -7.77 38.44 11.08
C ASN A 101 -6.98 38.42 12.40
N VAL A 102 -6.92 37.25 13.07
CA VAL A 102 -6.13 37.07 14.29
C VAL A 102 -4.64 37.25 14.01
N HIS A 103 -4.13 36.73 12.90
CA HIS A 103 -2.73 36.90 12.50
C HIS A 103 -2.39 38.38 12.25
N CYS A 104 -3.22 39.13 11.51
CA CYS A 104 -3.02 40.57 11.32
C CYS A 104 -2.96 41.31 12.66
N HIS A 105 -3.93 41.08 13.54
CA HIS A 105 -3.95 41.70 14.87
C HIS A 105 -2.70 41.36 15.69
N LEU A 106 -2.24 40.11 15.61
CA LEU A 106 -1.04 39.64 16.28
C LEU A 106 0.22 40.35 15.75
N THR A 107 0.31 40.58 14.44
CA THR A 107 1.38 41.36 13.81
C THR A 107 1.35 42.83 14.22
N ASP A 108 0.18 43.46 14.21
CA ASP A 108 0.03 44.88 14.58
C ASP A 108 0.42 45.15 16.03
N ASN A 109 0.26 44.15 16.91
CA ASN A 109 0.65 44.22 18.32
C ASN A 109 2.08 43.70 18.59
N GLY A 110 2.88 43.41 17.56
CA GLY A 110 4.29 43.02 17.67
C GLY A 110 4.55 41.62 18.24
N PHE A 111 3.54 40.75 18.24
CA PHE A 111 3.66 39.36 18.70
C PHE A 111 4.13 38.39 17.60
N ASP A 112 4.33 38.87 16.38
CA ASP A 112 4.78 38.09 15.21
C ASP A 112 6.20 37.54 15.35
N GLN A 113 6.94 38.01 16.36
CA GLN A 113 8.28 37.53 16.70
C GLN A 113 8.30 36.56 17.91
N ASP A 114 7.16 36.33 18.57
CA ASP A 114 7.04 35.38 19.69
C ASP A 114 7.07 33.93 19.17
N PRO A 115 8.10 33.12 19.51
CA PRO A 115 8.26 31.79 18.91
C PRO A 115 7.12 30.82 19.23
N PHE A 116 6.43 30.99 20.37
CA PHE A 116 5.31 30.13 20.73
C PHE A 116 4.08 30.44 19.87
N LEU A 117 3.70 31.72 19.74
CA LEU A 117 2.58 32.13 18.89
C LEU A 117 2.85 31.87 17.41
N VAL A 118 4.08 32.10 16.94
CA VAL A 118 4.52 31.72 15.58
C VAL A 118 4.33 30.22 15.35
N THR A 119 4.71 29.38 16.31
CA THR A 119 4.51 27.93 16.22
C THR A 119 3.02 27.58 16.11
N LYS A 120 2.14 28.27 16.84
CA LYS A 120 0.68 28.08 16.74
C LYS A 120 0.14 28.53 15.39
N LEU A 121 0.55 29.69 14.87
CA LEU A 121 0.17 30.19 13.55
C LEU A 121 0.54 29.22 12.44
N ILE A 122 1.78 28.71 12.42
CA ILE A 122 2.23 27.71 11.44
C ILE A 122 1.34 26.47 11.47
N ASN A 123 0.99 25.98 12.66
CA ASN A 123 0.12 24.80 12.80
C ASN A 123 -1.32 25.07 12.34
N VAL A 124 -1.84 26.28 12.57
CA VAL A 124 -3.18 26.68 12.08
C VAL A 124 -3.19 26.77 10.56
N TYR A 125 -2.20 27.41 9.94
CA TYR A 125 -2.09 27.44 8.49
C TYR A 125 -1.91 26.04 7.89
N SER A 126 -1.13 25.20 8.55
CA SER A 126 -0.99 23.80 8.16
C SER A 126 -2.31 23.02 8.24
N HIS A 127 -3.20 23.34 9.19
CA HIS A 127 -4.52 22.72 9.30
C HIS A 127 -5.44 23.10 8.14
N PHE A 128 -5.28 24.31 7.57
CA PHE A 128 -6.05 24.80 6.42
C PHE A 128 -5.42 24.46 5.06
N ASP A 129 -4.41 23.60 5.03
CA ASP A 129 -3.58 23.32 3.85
C ASP A 129 -2.95 24.57 3.19
N SER A 130 -2.88 25.70 3.90
CA SER A 130 -2.24 26.95 3.44
C SER A 130 -0.76 26.98 3.81
N VAL A 131 -0.01 26.09 3.19
CA VAL A 131 1.41 25.84 3.55
C VAL A 131 2.32 26.98 3.14
N ASP A 132 1.96 27.74 2.10
CA ASP A 132 2.70 28.94 1.69
C ASP A 132 2.57 30.08 2.71
N ASP A 133 1.41 30.25 3.36
CA ASP A 133 1.24 31.20 4.47
C ASP A 133 2.06 30.77 5.70
N ALA A 134 2.02 29.48 6.04
CA ALA A 134 2.86 28.91 7.09
C ALA A 134 4.36 29.18 6.83
N ARG A 135 4.77 29.07 5.56
CA ARG A 135 6.13 29.35 5.12
C ARG A 135 6.47 30.84 5.24
N HIS A 136 5.53 31.73 4.87
CA HIS A 136 5.68 33.17 5.00
C HIS A 136 5.92 33.60 6.45
N VAL A 137 5.10 33.12 7.38
CA VAL A 137 5.23 33.38 8.82
C VAL A 137 6.62 32.97 9.31
N PHE A 138 7.08 31.78 8.92
CA PHE A 138 8.40 31.28 9.29
C PHE A 138 9.54 32.16 8.78
N ASP A 139 9.47 32.64 7.53
CA ASP A 139 10.52 33.47 6.94
C ASP A 139 10.60 34.87 7.55
N LYS A 140 9.47 35.43 8.00
CA LYS A 140 9.41 36.72 8.72
C LYS A 140 9.88 36.65 10.17
N THR A 141 9.90 35.46 10.77
CA THR A 141 10.34 35.27 12.15
C THR A 141 11.86 35.37 12.26
N ARG A 142 12.37 36.28 13.10
CA ARG A 142 13.82 36.46 13.34
C ARG A 142 14.39 35.35 14.23
N ARG A 143 13.74 35.09 15.37
CA ARG A 143 14.19 34.10 16.36
C ARG A 143 13.48 32.77 16.16
N ARG A 144 14.06 31.90 15.32
CA ARG A 144 13.49 30.58 15.02
C ARG A 144 14.03 29.55 16.00
N THR A 145 13.23 29.15 16.98
CA THR A 145 13.57 28.07 17.91
C THR A 145 13.38 26.70 17.23
N ILE A 146 13.89 25.63 17.85
CA ILE A 146 13.68 24.25 17.36
C ILE A 146 12.20 23.91 17.16
N TYR A 147 11.30 24.49 17.97
CA TYR A 147 9.85 24.31 17.86
C TYR A 147 9.28 24.94 16.59
N VAL A 148 9.74 26.15 16.23
CA VAL A 148 9.32 26.85 15.00
C VAL A 148 9.78 26.08 13.76
N TRP A 149 11.02 25.57 13.77
CA TRP A 149 11.54 24.70 12.71
C TRP A 149 10.74 23.40 12.59
N ASN A 150 10.50 22.71 13.71
CA ASN A 150 9.77 21.45 13.74
C ASN A 150 8.31 21.61 13.31
N ALA A 151 7.65 22.73 13.63
CA ALA A 151 6.31 23.04 13.15
C ALA A 151 6.27 23.24 11.64
N LEU A 152 7.24 23.99 11.08
CA LEU A 152 7.32 24.14 9.63
C LEU A 152 7.64 22.81 8.94
N PHE A 153 8.60 22.02 9.45
CA PHE A 153 8.92 20.71 8.88
C PHE A 153 7.71 19.78 8.89
N ARG A 154 6.92 19.78 9.97
CA ARG A 154 5.66 19.04 10.01
C ARG A 154 4.72 19.52 8.91
N ALA A 155 4.50 20.84 8.79
CA ALA A 155 3.57 21.41 7.82
C ALA A 155 3.97 21.07 6.38
N LEU A 156 5.24 21.27 6.02
CA LEU A 156 5.77 20.96 4.69
C LEU A 156 5.73 19.45 4.39
N THR A 157 6.06 18.60 5.36
CA THR A 157 5.98 17.14 5.19
C THR A 157 4.54 16.67 4.97
N LEU A 158 3.56 17.24 5.69
CA LEU A 158 2.14 16.94 5.47
C LEU A 158 1.65 17.41 4.10
N ALA A 159 2.21 18.50 3.59
CA ALA A 159 1.93 19.05 2.27
C ALA A 159 2.64 18.32 1.11
N GLY A 160 3.44 17.29 1.39
CA GLY A 160 4.23 16.59 0.37
C GLY A 160 5.48 17.35 -0.12
N ARG A 161 5.84 18.49 0.47
CA ARG A 161 7.01 19.31 0.11
C ARG A 161 8.32 18.80 0.72
N GLY A 162 8.63 17.52 0.47
CA GLY A 162 9.77 16.84 1.10
C GLY A 162 11.13 17.45 0.76
N GLU A 163 11.34 17.90 -0.48
CA GLU A 163 12.62 18.49 -0.91
C GLU A 163 12.92 19.80 -0.19
N GLU A 164 11.91 20.65 -0.02
CA GLU A 164 12.03 21.91 0.72
C GLU A 164 12.41 21.64 2.18
N VAL A 165 11.81 20.64 2.82
CA VAL A 165 12.19 20.23 4.19
C VAL A 165 13.66 19.86 4.28
N LEU A 166 14.19 19.12 3.29
CA LEU A 166 15.59 18.70 3.29
C LEU A 166 16.55 19.86 3.07
N GLU A 167 16.21 20.81 2.19
CA GLU A 167 16.98 22.04 2.01
C GLU A 167 17.02 22.87 3.30
N LEU A 168 15.86 23.05 3.91
CA LEU A 168 15.73 23.79 5.15
C LEU A 168 16.41 23.09 6.33
N TYR A 169 16.42 21.76 6.38
CA TYR A 169 17.18 20.99 7.36
C TYR A 169 18.69 21.18 7.20
N ARG A 170 19.20 21.22 5.96
CA ARG A 170 20.61 21.58 5.71
C ARG A 170 20.91 22.99 6.20
N ARG A 171 20.02 23.96 5.95
CA ARG A 171 20.15 25.34 6.44
C ARG A 171 20.12 25.42 7.97
N MET A 172 19.23 24.67 8.61
CA MET A 172 19.11 24.61 10.07
C MET A 172 20.38 24.05 10.73
N ASN A 173 21.03 23.06 10.11
CA ASN A 173 22.28 22.47 10.64
C ASN A 173 23.56 23.19 10.16
N GLY A 174 23.44 24.26 9.37
CA GLY A 174 24.57 25.07 8.94
C GLY A 174 25.24 25.80 10.11
N THR A 175 26.51 26.19 9.94
CA THR A 175 27.34 26.81 11.00
C THR A 175 26.76 28.12 11.57
N GLY A 176 25.85 28.79 10.87
CA GLY A 176 25.32 30.10 11.25
C GLY A 176 24.11 30.11 12.20
N THR A 177 23.43 28.99 12.45
CA THR A 177 22.18 28.96 13.27
C THR A 177 22.40 28.51 14.72
N GLY A 178 23.38 27.62 14.97
CA GLY A 178 23.64 27.02 16.28
C GLY A 178 22.53 26.10 16.81
N ILE A 179 21.51 25.78 16.01
CA ILE A 179 20.36 24.98 16.43
C ILE A 179 20.66 23.49 16.26
N ARG A 180 20.54 22.72 17.35
CA ARG A 180 20.71 21.27 17.31
C ARG A 180 19.40 20.56 16.98
N SER A 181 19.48 19.57 16.10
CA SER A 181 18.37 18.69 15.75
C SER A 181 17.92 17.86 16.96
N ASP A 182 16.60 17.72 17.13
CA ASP A 182 16.00 16.89 18.18
C ASP A 182 15.27 15.66 17.63
N ARG A 183 14.67 14.88 18.51
CA ARG A 183 13.92 13.67 18.13
C ARG A 183 12.79 13.94 17.14
N PHE A 184 12.15 15.11 17.21
CA PHE A 184 11.05 15.47 16.33
C PHE A 184 11.57 15.93 14.97
N THR A 185 12.68 16.66 14.94
CA THR A 185 13.38 17.02 13.71
C THR A 185 13.64 15.78 12.87
N TYR A 186 14.31 14.77 13.45
CA TYR A 186 14.65 13.53 12.74
C TYR A 186 13.41 12.80 12.22
N THR A 187 12.33 12.73 13.02
CA THR A 187 11.07 12.14 12.55
C THR A 187 10.52 12.86 11.32
N TYR A 188 10.47 14.19 11.32
CA TYR A 188 9.87 14.93 10.20
C TYR A 188 10.73 14.91 8.94
N VAL A 189 12.06 15.02 9.07
CA VAL A 189 12.95 14.99 7.90
C VAL A 189 13.07 13.60 7.29
N LEU A 190 13.02 12.53 8.10
CA LEU A 190 12.95 11.16 7.57
C LEU A 190 11.63 10.91 6.84
N LYS A 191 10.51 11.41 7.36
CA LYS A 191 9.22 11.38 6.66
C LYS A 191 9.23 12.22 5.38
N ALA A 192 9.95 13.34 5.36
CA ALA A 192 10.11 14.17 4.17
C ALA A 192 10.86 13.44 3.05
N CYS A 193 11.85 12.59 3.37
CA CYS A 193 12.53 11.76 2.37
C CYS A 193 11.58 10.87 1.57
N VAL A 194 10.39 10.56 2.11
CA VAL A 194 9.42 9.66 1.45
C VAL A 194 8.14 10.36 1.01
N ALA A 195 8.07 11.67 1.19
CA ALA A 195 6.89 12.48 0.85
C ALA A 195 6.86 12.91 -0.63
N SER A 196 7.98 12.82 -1.36
CA SER A 196 8.12 13.21 -2.76
C SER A 196 8.40 11.99 -3.67
N SER A 197 7.99 12.09 -4.93
CA SER A 197 8.07 11.03 -5.95
C SER A 197 9.49 10.81 -6.52
N CYS A 198 10.49 11.63 -6.14
CA CYS A 198 11.87 11.55 -6.67
C CYS A 198 12.75 10.57 -5.87
N GLY A 199 12.87 9.32 -6.32
CA GLY A 199 13.42 8.22 -5.50
C GLY A 199 14.92 8.25 -5.16
N PHE A 200 15.80 8.56 -6.11
CA PHE A 200 17.24 8.28 -5.91
C PHE A 200 17.95 9.32 -5.03
N SER A 201 17.72 10.60 -5.27
CA SER A 201 18.32 11.69 -4.48
C SER A 201 17.87 11.64 -3.01
N LEU A 202 16.59 11.33 -2.77
CA LEU A 202 16.02 11.29 -1.42
C LEU A 202 16.54 10.12 -0.58
N LEU A 203 16.86 8.97 -1.19
CA LEU A 203 17.50 7.85 -0.48
C LEU A 203 18.88 8.25 0.06
N LYS A 204 19.67 9.02 -0.72
CA LYS A 204 20.97 9.52 -0.27
C LYS A 204 20.82 10.41 0.97
N HIS A 205 19.89 11.35 0.93
CA HIS A 205 19.58 12.20 2.09
C HIS A 205 19.10 11.38 3.29
N GLY A 206 18.26 10.36 3.07
CA GLY A 206 17.83 9.43 4.13
C GLY A 206 19.02 8.72 4.81
N LYS A 207 20.02 8.29 4.04
CA LYS A 207 21.26 7.69 4.58
C LYS A 207 22.11 8.70 5.35
N GLU A 208 22.24 9.93 4.88
CA GLU A 208 22.94 11.01 5.59
C GLU A 208 22.27 11.35 6.93
N ILE A 209 20.93 11.42 6.93
CA ILE A 209 20.14 11.63 8.14
C ILE A 209 20.30 10.46 9.11
N HIS A 210 20.27 9.21 8.62
CA HIS A 210 20.54 8.03 9.46
C HIS A 210 21.92 8.13 10.12
N ALA A 211 22.98 8.48 9.38
CA ALA A 211 24.30 8.69 9.96
C ALA A 211 24.32 9.80 11.02
N SER A 212 23.55 10.89 10.81
CA SER A 212 23.37 11.97 11.80
C SER A 212 22.65 11.48 13.05
N VAL A 213 21.61 10.65 12.93
CA VAL A 213 20.90 10.02 14.07
C VAL A 213 21.86 9.19 14.91
N LEU A 214 22.72 8.38 14.28
CA LEU A 214 23.73 7.59 14.99
C LEU A 214 24.78 8.48 15.67
N ARG A 215 25.32 9.46 14.95
CA ARG A 215 26.36 10.38 15.46
C ARG A 215 25.90 11.16 16.69
N HIS A 216 24.64 11.59 16.72
CA HIS A 216 24.08 12.35 17.83
C HIS A 216 23.45 11.47 18.93
N GLY A 217 23.59 10.14 18.86
CA GLY A 217 23.17 9.23 19.93
C GLY A 217 21.65 8.97 20.01
N TYR A 218 20.92 9.16 18.91
CA TYR A 218 19.47 8.96 18.86
C TYR A 218 19.06 7.53 18.50
N ASN A 219 20.02 6.59 18.42
CA ASN A 219 19.80 5.16 18.10
C ASN A 219 18.98 4.40 19.15
N GLY A 220 18.93 4.87 20.40
CA GLY A 220 18.07 4.29 21.44
C GLY A 220 16.59 4.67 21.34
N ILE A 221 16.22 5.67 20.52
CA ILE A 221 14.84 6.13 20.43
C ILE A 221 14.06 5.27 19.42
N VAL A 222 13.23 4.36 19.96
CA VAL A 222 12.39 3.41 19.21
C VAL A 222 11.61 4.09 18.08
N HIS A 223 11.04 5.27 18.32
CA HIS A 223 10.25 6.00 17.32
C HIS A 223 11.08 6.44 16.10
N ILE A 224 12.33 6.88 16.30
CA ILE A 224 13.22 7.31 15.21
C ILE A 224 13.67 6.08 14.42
N MET A 225 14.07 5.01 15.10
CA MET A 225 14.45 3.74 14.46
C MET A 225 13.29 3.16 13.63
N THR A 226 12.07 3.21 14.15
CA THR A 226 10.87 2.78 13.42
C THR A 226 10.62 3.65 12.18
N THR A 227 10.88 4.95 12.26
CA THR A 227 10.75 5.86 11.11
C THR A 227 11.84 5.58 10.06
N LEU A 228 13.06 5.21 10.48
CA LEU A 228 14.12 4.75 9.58
C LEU A 228 13.74 3.45 8.85
N ILE A 229 13.11 2.50 9.55
CA ILE A 229 12.59 1.27 8.94
C ILE A 229 11.57 1.60 7.84
N ASP A 230 10.57 2.46 8.11
CA ASP A 230 9.59 2.87 7.09
C ASP A 230 10.26 3.60 5.92
N MET A 231 11.24 4.47 6.19
CA MET A 231 11.99 5.18 5.15
C MET A 231 12.70 4.19 4.21
N TYR A 232 13.51 3.28 4.74
CA TYR A 232 14.18 2.27 3.93
C TYR A 232 13.20 1.33 3.22
N ALA A 233 12.09 0.97 3.89
CA ALA A 233 11.05 0.12 3.31
C ALA A 233 10.44 0.73 2.05
N ARG A 234 10.20 2.04 2.04
CA ARG A 234 9.63 2.76 0.87
C ARG A 234 10.59 2.87 -0.31
N PHE A 235 11.90 2.82 -0.06
CA PHE A 235 12.92 2.75 -1.10
C PHE A 235 13.30 1.30 -1.50
N GLY A 236 12.58 0.29 -1.01
CA GLY A 236 12.90 -1.12 -1.29
C GLY A 236 14.21 -1.61 -0.67
N CYS A 237 14.83 -0.83 0.21
CA CYS A 237 16.10 -1.15 0.87
C CYS A 237 15.90 -2.06 2.09
N VAL A 238 15.26 -3.23 1.87
CA VAL A 238 14.81 -4.12 2.96
C VAL A 238 15.95 -4.57 3.87
N MET A 239 17.14 -4.83 3.31
CA MET A 239 18.32 -5.19 4.10
C MET A 239 18.71 -4.11 5.13
N TYR A 240 18.69 -2.83 4.72
CA TYR A 240 18.98 -1.73 5.65
C TYR A 240 17.90 -1.59 6.72
N ALA A 241 16.63 -1.77 6.34
CA ALA A 241 15.53 -1.79 7.32
C ALA A 241 15.71 -2.92 8.34
N GLY A 242 16.05 -4.14 7.88
CA GLY A 242 16.33 -5.29 8.74
C GLY A 242 17.53 -5.07 9.66
N PHE A 243 18.58 -4.41 9.18
CA PHE A 243 19.73 -4.03 10.00
C PHE A 243 19.37 -3.02 11.10
N VAL A 244 18.60 -1.97 10.75
CA VAL A 244 18.12 -1.01 11.77
C VAL A 244 17.27 -1.74 12.81
N PHE A 245 16.35 -2.60 12.37
CA PHE A 245 15.50 -3.37 13.27
C PHE A 245 16.29 -4.29 14.20
N SER A 246 17.28 -5.02 13.68
CA SER A 246 18.08 -5.95 14.49
C SER A 246 18.89 -5.22 15.57
N GLN A 247 19.38 -4.01 15.29
CA GLN A 247 20.13 -3.18 16.24
C GLN A 247 19.28 -2.52 17.34
N MET A 248 17.95 -2.54 17.24
CA MET A 248 17.08 -1.97 18.28
C MET A 248 17.13 -2.81 19.56
N ALA A 249 17.60 -2.22 20.66
CA ALA A 249 17.64 -2.87 21.98
C ALA A 249 16.24 -3.15 22.54
N VAL A 250 15.29 -2.24 22.30
CA VAL A 250 13.88 -2.40 22.68
C VAL A 250 13.03 -2.33 21.42
N LYS A 251 12.17 -3.33 21.23
CA LYS A 251 11.22 -3.41 20.13
C LYS A 251 9.81 -3.41 20.71
N ASN A 252 8.93 -2.58 20.18
CA ASN A 252 7.52 -2.55 20.57
C ASN A 252 6.63 -2.97 19.40
N VAL A 253 5.32 -3.08 19.64
CA VAL A 253 4.34 -3.48 18.61
C VAL A 253 4.47 -2.63 17.33
N VAL A 254 4.79 -1.34 17.45
CA VAL A 254 4.92 -0.44 16.29
C VAL A 254 6.17 -0.78 15.46
N SER A 255 7.33 -1.01 16.09
CA SER A 255 8.55 -1.38 15.36
C SER A 255 8.44 -2.75 14.70
N TRP A 256 7.82 -3.73 15.38
CA TRP A 256 7.53 -5.04 14.79
C TRP A 256 6.59 -4.91 13.59
N SER A 257 5.50 -4.16 13.74
CA SER A 257 4.54 -3.93 12.65
C SER A 257 5.18 -3.23 11.46
N ALA A 258 6.07 -2.26 11.69
CA ALA A 258 6.78 -1.56 10.63
C ALA A 258 7.70 -2.50 9.82
N MET A 259 8.40 -3.42 10.50
CA MET A 259 9.27 -4.38 9.83
C MET A 259 8.47 -5.48 9.10
N ILE A 260 7.35 -5.95 9.66
CA ILE A 260 6.43 -6.87 8.98
C ILE A 260 5.84 -6.21 7.72
N ALA A 261 5.41 -4.94 7.83
CA ALA A 261 4.93 -4.15 6.70
C ALA A 261 6.03 -3.93 5.64
N CYS A 262 7.28 -3.73 6.05
CA CYS A 262 8.44 -3.62 5.17
C CYS A 262 8.59 -4.88 4.31
N TYR A 263 8.57 -6.06 4.92
CA TYR A 263 8.64 -7.32 4.19
C TYR A 263 7.42 -7.53 3.27
N ALA A 264 6.21 -7.32 3.79
CA ALA A 264 4.97 -7.55 3.04
C ALA A 264 4.87 -6.65 1.79
N ARG A 265 5.27 -5.38 1.87
CA ARG A 265 5.21 -4.44 0.72
C ARG A 265 6.27 -4.70 -0.34
N ASN A 266 7.41 -5.27 0.04
CA ASN A 266 8.56 -5.48 -0.84
C ASN A 266 8.61 -6.91 -1.40
N GLY A 267 7.47 -7.61 -1.45
CA GLY A 267 7.36 -8.95 -2.05
C GLY A 267 7.95 -10.08 -1.20
N MET A 268 8.40 -9.81 0.02
CA MET A 268 8.99 -10.76 0.97
C MET A 268 7.93 -11.30 1.93
N ALA A 269 6.84 -11.82 1.37
CA ALA A 269 5.67 -12.20 2.14
C ALA A 269 5.94 -13.38 3.10
N PHE A 270 6.91 -14.26 2.79
CA PHE A 270 7.27 -15.36 3.67
C PHE A 270 7.97 -14.84 4.94
N GLU A 271 8.93 -13.96 4.75
CA GLU A 271 9.69 -13.28 5.81
C GLU A 271 8.77 -12.44 6.70
N ALA A 272 7.73 -11.81 6.12
CA ALA A 272 6.71 -11.11 6.88
C ALA A 272 5.95 -12.04 7.85
N LEU A 273 5.57 -13.24 7.41
CA LEU A 273 4.86 -14.22 8.23
C LEU A 273 5.77 -14.87 9.29
N GLU A 274 7.04 -15.13 8.96
CA GLU A 274 8.01 -15.62 9.95
C GLU A 274 8.29 -14.57 11.03
N LEU A 275 8.48 -13.30 10.65
CA LEU A 275 8.68 -12.22 11.62
C LEU A 275 7.43 -12.00 12.49
N PHE A 276 6.23 -12.19 11.94
CA PHE A 276 4.99 -12.19 12.72
C PHE A 276 4.93 -13.34 13.73
N ARG A 277 5.38 -14.54 13.34
CA ARG A 277 5.49 -15.68 14.25
C ARG A 277 6.47 -15.40 15.38
N GLU A 278 7.64 -14.83 15.05
CA GLU A 278 8.63 -14.39 16.04
C GLU A 278 8.03 -13.36 17.02
N MET A 279 7.32 -12.34 16.52
CA MET A 279 6.64 -11.34 17.35
C MET A 279 5.69 -11.98 18.38
N ILE A 280 4.90 -12.99 17.97
CA ILE A 280 3.96 -13.68 18.86
C ILE A 280 4.68 -14.55 19.90
N MET A 281 5.86 -15.07 19.56
CA MET A 281 6.65 -15.93 20.46
C MET A 281 7.53 -15.14 21.43
N GLU A 282 7.88 -13.91 21.10
CA GLU A 282 8.79 -13.07 21.89
C GLU A 282 8.23 -12.72 23.27
N SER A 283 6.98 -12.28 23.35
CA SER A 283 6.33 -11.91 24.62
C SER A 283 4.82 -11.89 24.51
N HIS A 284 4.13 -12.30 25.58
CA HIS A 284 2.68 -12.21 25.69
C HIS A 284 2.14 -10.77 25.62
N ASP A 285 2.95 -9.78 26.01
CA ASP A 285 2.56 -8.36 25.99
C ASP A 285 2.63 -7.74 24.58
N LEU A 286 3.35 -8.38 23.65
CA LEU A 286 3.44 -7.94 22.25
C LEU A 286 2.21 -8.40 21.47
N CYS A 287 1.05 -7.84 21.80
CA CYS A 287 -0.18 -8.11 21.09
C CYS A 287 -0.18 -7.44 19.70
N PRO A 288 -0.26 -8.21 18.60
CA PRO A 288 -0.47 -7.65 17.27
C PRO A 288 -1.70 -6.74 17.20
N ASN A 289 -1.55 -5.56 16.57
CA ASN A 289 -2.62 -4.58 16.43
C ASN A 289 -3.18 -4.56 15.00
N SER A 290 -4.08 -3.62 14.70
CA SER A 290 -4.68 -3.47 13.38
C SER A 290 -3.66 -3.30 12.25
N VAL A 291 -2.59 -2.52 12.48
CA VAL A 291 -1.51 -2.30 11.51
C VAL A 291 -0.73 -3.59 11.25
N THR A 292 -0.46 -4.37 12.30
CA THR A 292 0.15 -5.70 12.18
C THR A 292 -0.75 -6.59 11.32
N MET A 293 -2.05 -6.67 11.65
CA MET A 293 -3.00 -7.56 10.97
C MET A 293 -3.15 -7.25 9.49
N VAL A 294 -3.23 -5.97 9.09
CA VAL A 294 -3.28 -5.58 7.67
C VAL A 294 -2.06 -6.11 6.92
N SER A 295 -0.86 -5.98 7.50
CA SER A 295 0.40 -6.40 6.87
C SER A 295 0.50 -7.93 6.76
N VAL A 296 0.05 -8.66 7.79
CA VAL A 296 0.05 -10.13 7.81
C VAL A 296 -1.00 -10.67 6.81
N LEU A 297 -2.19 -10.07 6.75
CA LEU A 297 -3.21 -10.42 5.77
C LEU A 297 -2.72 -10.17 4.34
N GLN A 298 -2.02 -9.07 4.10
CA GLN A 298 -1.37 -8.80 2.81
C GLN A 298 -0.34 -9.88 2.46
N ALA A 299 0.45 -10.35 3.43
CA ALA A 299 1.40 -11.43 3.21
C ALA A 299 0.70 -12.78 2.89
N CYS A 300 -0.36 -13.12 3.63
CA CYS A 300 -1.19 -14.29 3.31
C CYS A 300 -1.80 -14.20 1.91
N ALA A 301 -2.35 -13.03 1.56
CA ALA A 301 -2.88 -12.74 0.25
C ALA A 301 -1.81 -12.91 -0.83
N ALA A 302 -0.58 -12.40 -0.63
CA ALA A 302 0.51 -12.55 -1.58
C ALA A 302 0.94 -14.01 -1.79
N LEU A 303 0.90 -14.84 -0.75
CA LEU A 303 1.26 -16.27 -0.82
C LEU A 303 0.10 -17.19 -1.22
N ALA A 304 -1.14 -16.66 -1.29
CA ALA A 304 -2.37 -17.44 -1.33
C ALA A 304 -2.48 -18.47 -0.19
N ALA A 305 -1.99 -18.10 1.00
CA ALA A 305 -1.95 -18.93 2.19
C ALA A 305 -3.31 -18.89 2.92
N LEU A 306 -4.30 -19.64 2.40
CA LEU A 306 -5.70 -19.54 2.81
C LEU A 306 -5.91 -19.97 4.27
N GLU A 307 -5.28 -21.06 4.67
CA GLU A 307 -5.48 -21.63 6.01
C GLU A 307 -4.89 -20.70 7.09
N GLN A 308 -3.73 -20.11 6.85
CA GLN A 308 -3.15 -19.11 7.75
C GLN A 308 -4.02 -17.85 7.78
N GLY A 309 -4.54 -17.40 6.63
CA GLY A 309 -5.50 -16.31 6.54
C GLY A 309 -6.74 -16.53 7.43
N LYS A 310 -7.30 -17.75 7.45
CA LYS A 310 -8.41 -18.12 8.35
C LYS A 310 -8.01 -18.07 9.82
N MET A 311 -6.82 -18.55 10.17
CA MET A 311 -6.32 -18.48 11.55
C MET A 311 -6.18 -17.03 12.04
N ILE A 312 -5.68 -16.15 11.17
CA ILE A 312 -5.54 -14.72 11.43
C ILE A 312 -6.92 -14.05 11.55
N HIS A 313 -7.88 -14.41 10.68
CA HIS A 313 -9.25 -13.94 10.80
C HIS A 313 -9.88 -14.33 12.16
N GLY A 314 -9.66 -15.55 12.62
CA GLY A 314 -10.07 -15.98 13.97
C GLY A 314 -9.38 -15.22 15.11
N TYR A 315 -8.15 -14.74 14.92
CA TYR A 315 -7.51 -13.81 15.86
C TYR A 315 -8.17 -12.44 15.85
N ILE A 316 -8.45 -11.88 14.66
CA ILE A 316 -9.10 -10.58 14.47
C ILE A 316 -10.44 -10.52 15.21
N LEU A 317 -11.30 -11.53 15.02
CA LEU A 317 -12.60 -11.63 15.69
C LEU A 317 -12.46 -11.70 17.22
N ARG A 318 -11.56 -12.54 17.73
CA ARG A 318 -11.33 -12.68 19.18
C ARG A 318 -10.78 -11.42 19.84
N ARG A 319 -10.17 -10.51 19.08
CA ARG A 319 -9.59 -9.25 19.56
C ARG A 319 -10.46 -8.03 19.25
N GLY A 320 -11.63 -8.21 18.65
CA GLY A 320 -12.53 -7.10 18.27
C GLY A 320 -11.95 -6.18 17.21
N LEU A 321 -10.99 -6.66 16.41
CA LEU A 321 -10.34 -5.87 15.35
C LEU A 321 -11.17 -5.83 14.06
N ASP A 322 -12.25 -6.61 13.98
CA ASP A 322 -13.24 -6.66 12.91
C ASP A 322 -14.13 -5.41 12.82
N SER A 323 -14.06 -4.51 13.81
CA SER A 323 -14.66 -3.17 13.73
C SER A 323 -13.79 -2.15 12.98
N ILE A 324 -12.54 -2.51 12.64
CA ILE A 324 -11.55 -1.59 12.07
C ILE A 324 -11.54 -1.72 10.53
N LEU A 325 -12.04 -0.70 9.83
CA LEU A 325 -12.24 -0.72 8.37
C LEU A 325 -11.03 -1.20 7.54
N PRO A 326 -9.78 -0.72 7.79
CA PRO A 326 -8.61 -1.26 7.09
C PRO A 326 -8.39 -2.76 7.26
N VAL A 327 -8.69 -3.32 8.44
CA VAL A 327 -8.51 -4.75 8.74
C VAL A 327 -9.53 -5.57 7.96
N VAL A 328 -10.80 -5.15 7.96
CA VAL A 328 -11.85 -5.89 7.25
C VAL A 328 -11.70 -5.79 5.73
N SER A 329 -11.29 -4.62 5.21
CA SER A 329 -10.95 -4.47 3.78
C SER A 329 -9.77 -5.36 3.37
N ALA A 330 -8.77 -5.52 4.25
CA ALA A 330 -7.67 -6.46 4.04
C ALA A 330 -8.14 -7.92 4.10
N LEU A 331 -9.13 -8.27 4.92
CA LEU A 331 -9.74 -9.61 4.94
C LEU A 331 -10.48 -9.94 3.64
N VAL A 332 -11.29 -9.01 3.11
CA VAL A 332 -11.95 -9.15 1.80
C VAL A 332 -10.91 -9.47 0.72
N THR A 333 -9.86 -8.66 0.68
CA THR A 333 -8.76 -8.80 -0.29
C THR A 333 -7.99 -10.11 -0.09
N MET A 334 -7.74 -10.52 1.15
CA MET A 334 -7.03 -11.76 1.47
C MET A 334 -7.81 -12.98 0.99
N TYR A 335 -9.10 -13.07 1.31
CA TYR A 335 -9.94 -14.19 0.84
C TYR A 335 -10.03 -14.25 -0.68
N ALA A 336 -10.27 -13.12 -1.35
CA ALA A 336 -10.27 -13.04 -2.80
C ALA A 336 -8.92 -13.50 -3.38
N ARG A 337 -7.80 -12.96 -2.90
CA ARG A 337 -6.45 -13.33 -3.37
C ARG A 337 -6.02 -14.76 -2.98
N CYS A 338 -6.71 -15.42 -2.06
CA CYS A 338 -6.58 -16.84 -1.76
C CYS A 338 -7.54 -17.72 -2.59
N GLY A 339 -8.29 -17.13 -3.53
CA GLY A 339 -9.18 -17.87 -4.41
C GLY A 339 -10.53 -18.24 -3.79
N LYS A 340 -10.96 -17.53 -2.74
CA LYS A 340 -12.25 -17.69 -2.08
C LYS A 340 -13.02 -16.36 -2.11
N LEU A 341 -13.41 -15.95 -3.31
CA LEU A 341 -14.08 -14.68 -3.56
C LEU A 341 -15.39 -14.57 -2.77
N GLU A 342 -16.10 -15.69 -2.62
CA GLU A 342 -17.39 -15.79 -1.91
C GLU A 342 -17.21 -15.50 -0.42
N LEU A 343 -16.10 -15.95 0.18
CA LEU A 343 -15.76 -15.61 1.57
C LEU A 343 -15.40 -14.13 1.70
N GLY A 344 -14.73 -13.55 0.70
CA GLY A 344 -14.47 -12.11 0.64
C GLY A 344 -15.76 -11.29 0.58
N GLN A 345 -16.71 -11.70 -0.27
CA GLN A 345 -18.04 -11.10 -0.33
C GLN A 345 -18.77 -11.22 1.02
N CYS A 346 -18.75 -12.41 1.64
CA CYS A 346 -19.37 -12.63 2.94
C CYS A 346 -18.81 -11.67 4.00
N VAL A 347 -17.47 -11.50 4.07
CA VAL A 347 -16.85 -10.53 4.98
C VAL A 347 -17.34 -9.11 4.70
N PHE A 348 -17.42 -8.71 3.43
CA PHE A 348 -17.91 -7.39 3.03
C PHE A 348 -19.38 -7.15 3.41
N ASP A 349 -20.22 -8.17 3.23
CA ASP A 349 -21.64 -8.11 3.53
C ASP A 349 -21.91 -7.89 5.03
N HIS A 350 -21.05 -8.45 5.89
CA HIS A 350 -21.13 -8.30 7.35
C HIS A 350 -20.47 -7.01 7.89
N MET A 351 -19.98 -6.11 7.04
CA MET A 351 -19.44 -4.82 7.47
C MET A 351 -20.57 -3.85 7.87
N ASP A 352 -20.55 -3.37 9.12
CA ASP A 352 -21.50 -2.36 9.60
C ASP A 352 -21.38 -1.02 8.84
N LYS A 353 -20.14 -0.65 8.51
CA LYS A 353 -19.81 0.55 7.75
C LYS A 353 -18.90 0.16 6.60
N ARG A 354 -19.14 0.75 5.43
CA ARG A 354 -18.34 0.53 4.22
C ARG A 354 -17.83 1.86 3.73
N ASP A 355 -16.51 2.01 3.69
CA ASP A 355 -15.86 3.17 3.09
C ASP A 355 -15.45 2.89 1.65
N VAL A 356 -14.95 3.93 0.96
CA VAL A 356 -14.45 3.83 -0.41
C VAL A 356 -13.41 2.71 -0.57
N VAL A 357 -12.58 2.47 0.44
CA VAL A 357 -11.53 1.44 0.39
C VAL A 357 -12.14 0.04 0.36
N SER A 358 -13.11 -0.25 1.22
CA SER A 358 -13.81 -1.54 1.25
C SER A 358 -14.54 -1.85 -0.05
N TRP A 359 -15.21 -0.87 -0.66
CA TRP A 359 -15.85 -1.02 -1.98
C TRP A 359 -14.82 -1.29 -3.07
N ASN A 360 -13.72 -0.54 -3.10
CA ASN A 360 -12.64 -0.74 -4.07
C ASN A 360 -11.99 -2.12 -3.94
N SER A 361 -11.79 -2.61 -2.71
CA SER A 361 -11.30 -3.97 -2.44
C SER A 361 -12.21 -5.03 -3.07
N LEU A 362 -13.53 -4.87 -2.97
CA LEU A 362 -14.47 -5.82 -3.57
C LEU A 362 -14.50 -5.71 -5.11
N ILE A 363 -14.60 -4.50 -5.66
CA ILE A 363 -14.63 -4.24 -7.11
C ILE A 363 -13.38 -4.84 -7.79
N SER A 364 -12.19 -4.53 -7.25
CA SER A 364 -10.92 -5.06 -7.77
C SER A 364 -10.83 -6.58 -7.64
N SER A 365 -11.37 -7.16 -6.56
CA SER A 365 -11.43 -8.60 -6.36
C SER A 365 -12.27 -9.31 -7.43
N TYR A 366 -13.46 -8.80 -7.77
CA TYR A 366 -14.23 -9.36 -8.89
C TYR A 366 -13.52 -9.18 -10.23
N GLY A 367 -12.87 -8.02 -10.44
CA GLY A 367 -12.10 -7.73 -11.65
C GLY A 367 -10.98 -8.74 -11.91
N VAL A 368 -10.13 -9.00 -10.92
CA VAL A 368 -9.02 -9.96 -11.06
C VAL A 368 -9.50 -11.42 -11.14
N HIS A 369 -10.76 -11.71 -10.82
CA HIS A 369 -11.37 -13.03 -11.05
C HIS A 369 -12.05 -13.18 -12.42
N GLY A 370 -12.04 -12.13 -13.26
CA GLY A 370 -12.67 -12.12 -14.58
C GLY A 370 -14.15 -11.75 -14.58
N TYR A 371 -14.72 -11.39 -13.43
CA TYR A 371 -16.14 -11.06 -13.29
C TYR A 371 -16.41 -9.56 -13.48
N GLY A 372 -16.00 -9.01 -14.63
CA GLY A 372 -16.07 -7.57 -14.92
C GLY A 372 -17.47 -6.98 -14.82
N GLY A 373 -18.50 -7.68 -15.32
CA GLY A 373 -19.89 -7.21 -15.22
C GLY A 373 -20.37 -7.07 -13.77
N LYS A 374 -19.97 -8.01 -12.89
CA LYS A 374 -20.28 -7.94 -11.46
C LYS A 374 -19.51 -6.81 -10.77
N ALA A 375 -18.26 -6.56 -11.16
CA ALA A 375 -17.48 -5.43 -10.66
C ALA A 375 -18.13 -4.07 -11.00
N ILE A 376 -18.68 -3.92 -12.21
CA ILE A 376 -19.46 -2.73 -12.61
C ILE A 376 -20.74 -2.60 -11.78
N GLN A 377 -21.45 -3.72 -11.55
CA GLN A 377 -22.64 -3.70 -10.68
C GLN A 377 -22.30 -3.19 -9.28
N ILE A 378 -21.23 -3.70 -8.67
CA ILE A 378 -20.79 -3.30 -7.32
C ILE A 378 -20.35 -1.82 -7.29
N PHE A 379 -19.72 -1.32 -8.36
CA PHE A 379 -19.41 0.10 -8.50
C PHE A 379 -20.68 0.97 -8.53
N LYS A 380 -21.74 0.52 -9.22
CA LYS A 380 -23.04 1.22 -9.20
C LYS A 380 -23.71 1.16 -7.83
N GLU A 381 -23.61 0.02 -7.13
CA GLU A 381 -24.10 -0.13 -5.75
C GLU A 381 -23.38 0.82 -4.78
N MET A 382 -22.06 0.98 -4.91
CA MET A 382 -21.27 1.96 -4.14
C MET A 382 -21.86 3.38 -4.27
N ILE A 383 -22.14 3.81 -5.51
CA ILE A 383 -22.74 5.13 -5.79
C ILE A 383 -24.17 5.22 -5.23
N TYR A 384 -24.97 4.17 -5.41
CA TYR A 384 -26.35 4.11 -4.90
C TYR A 384 -26.40 4.24 -3.37
N HIS A 385 -25.41 3.68 -2.66
CA HIS A 385 -25.25 3.82 -1.21
C HIS A 385 -24.66 5.19 -0.78
N GLY A 386 -24.53 6.15 -1.69
CA GLY A 386 -24.06 7.51 -1.41
C GLY A 386 -22.54 7.61 -1.19
N VAL A 387 -21.78 6.56 -1.52
CA VAL A 387 -20.33 6.58 -1.40
C VAL A 387 -19.73 7.17 -2.67
N SER A 388 -19.11 8.35 -2.54
CA SER A 388 -18.48 9.03 -3.68
C SER A 388 -17.27 8.25 -4.22
N PRO A 389 -17.23 7.92 -5.52
CA PRO A 389 -16.06 7.29 -6.13
C PRO A 389 -14.79 8.10 -5.96
N SER A 390 -13.67 7.40 -5.80
CA SER A 390 -12.32 7.98 -5.78
C SER A 390 -11.58 7.66 -7.09
N PRO A 391 -10.44 8.31 -7.38
CA PRO A 391 -9.56 7.86 -8.47
C PRO A 391 -9.27 6.35 -8.42
N ILE A 392 -9.06 5.78 -7.22
CA ILE A 392 -8.80 4.34 -7.06
C ILE A 392 -10.03 3.48 -7.43
N SER A 393 -11.24 4.01 -7.23
CA SER A 393 -12.49 3.33 -7.63
C SER A 393 -12.56 3.15 -9.14
N PHE A 394 -12.19 4.19 -9.90
CA PHE A 394 -12.15 4.12 -11.36
C PHE A 394 -11.04 3.19 -11.86
N VAL A 395 -9.84 3.24 -11.28
CA VAL A 395 -8.78 2.26 -11.60
C VAL A 395 -9.27 0.81 -11.38
N SER A 396 -10.00 0.56 -10.29
CA SER A 396 -10.52 -0.77 -9.96
C SER A 396 -11.54 -1.27 -10.97
N VAL A 397 -12.54 -0.45 -11.34
CA VAL A 397 -13.59 -0.84 -12.29
C VAL A 397 -13.10 -0.87 -13.73
N LEU A 398 -12.20 0.04 -14.14
CA LEU A 398 -11.58 0.02 -15.47
C LEU A 398 -10.65 -1.18 -15.65
N GLY A 399 -9.88 -1.54 -14.61
CA GLY A 399 -9.10 -2.78 -14.60
C GLY A 399 -9.99 -4.02 -14.74
N ALA A 400 -11.15 -4.04 -14.08
CA ALA A 400 -12.13 -5.11 -14.24
C ALA A 400 -12.69 -5.18 -15.68
N CYS A 401 -12.97 -4.04 -16.31
CA CYS A 401 -13.37 -3.98 -17.72
C CYS A 401 -12.26 -4.52 -18.63
N SER A 402 -11.00 -4.12 -18.38
CA SER A 402 -9.83 -4.61 -19.12
C SER A 402 -9.69 -6.13 -19.05
N HIS A 403 -9.90 -6.73 -17.87
CA HIS A 403 -9.79 -8.17 -17.71
C HIS A 403 -10.96 -8.95 -18.35
N ALA A 404 -12.14 -8.35 -18.45
CA ALA A 404 -13.34 -8.97 -19.01
C ALA A 404 -13.63 -8.60 -20.47
N GLY A 405 -12.85 -7.69 -21.08
CA GLY A 405 -13.05 -7.25 -22.47
C GLY A 405 -14.25 -6.33 -22.67
N LEU A 406 -14.69 -5.64 -21.61
CA LEU A 406 -15.85 -4.73 -21.63
C LEU A 406 -15.43 -3.35 -22.14
N VAL A 407 -15.12 -3.27 -23.44
CA VAL A 407 -14.51 -2.07 -24.05
C VAL A 407 -15.42 -0.86 -23.97
N GLU A 408 -16.70 -1.01 -24.32
CA GLU A 408 -17.62 0.13 -24.37
C GLU A 408 -18.02 0.60 -22.97
N GLU A 409 -18.23 -0.32 -22.04
CA GLU A 409 -18.44 0.01 -20.63
C GLU A 409 -17.23 0.72 -20.04
N GLY A 410 -16.01 0.26 -20.35
CA GLY A 410 -14.78 0.92 -19.92
C GLY A 410 -14.67 2.35 -20.45
N LYS A 411 -14.99 2.59 -21.73
CA LYS A 411 -15.04 3.95 -22.32
C LYS A 411 -16.08 4.84 -21.65
N MET A 412 -17.28 4.32 -21.40
CA MET A 412 -18.33 5.06 -20.68
C MET A 412 -17.89 5.44 -19.26
N LEU A 413 -17.32 4.49 -18.52
CA LEU A 413 -16.82 4.74 -17.16
C LEU A 413 -15.70 5.77 -17.15
N PHE A 414 -14.74 5.68 -18.07
CA PHE A 414 -13.65 6.64 -18.19
C PHE A 414 -14.15 8.06 -18.46
N GLU A 415 -15.17 8.23 -19.29
CA GLU A 415 -15.75 9.55 -19.57
C GLU A 415 -16.58 10.07 -18.39
N SER A 416 -17.35 9.21 -17.72
CA SER A 416 -18.15 9.56 -16.53
C SER A 416 -17.27 10.10 -15.38
N MET A 417 -16.04 9.60 -15.26
CA MET A 417 -15.06 10.06 -14.27
C MET A 417 -14.88 11.58 -14.31
N ARG A 418 -14.78 12.15 -15.52
CA ARG A 418 -14.61 13.60 -15.72
C ARG A 418 -15.95 14.33 -15.67
N LYS A 419 -16.97 13.81 -16.36
CA LYS A 419 -18.25 14.52 -16.57
C LYS A 419 -19.18 14.50 -15.34
N GLU A 420 -19.22 13.38 -14.63
CA GLU A 420 -20.19 13.14 -13.57
C GLU A 420 -19.54 13.24 -12.19
N HIS A 421 -18.28 12.82 -12.06
CA HIS A 421 -17.58 12.76 -10.76
C HIS A 421 -16.49 13.83 -10.59
N MET A 422 -16.24 14.67 -11.60
CA MET A 422 -15.23 15.74 -11.57
C MET A 422 -13.82 15.27 -11.20
N ILE A 423 -13.49 14.00 -11.44
CA ILE A 423 -12.19 13.42 -11.15
C ILE A 423 -11.32 13.52 -12.41
N ARG A 424 -10.12 14.09 -12.29
CA ARG A 424 -9.16 14.16 -13.39
C ARG A 424 -8.47 12.81 -13.58
N PRO A 425 -8.43 12.24 -14.80
CA PRO A 425 -7.71 11.01 -15.07
C PRO A 425 -6.22 11.13 -14.74
N SER A 426 -5.71 10.21 -13.93
CA SER A 426 -4.28 10.02 -13.65
C SER A 426 -3.65 8.97 -14.59
N VAL A 427 -2.32 8.82 -14.55
CA VAL A 427 -1.58 7.84 -15.36
C VAL A 427 -2.07 6.40 -15.17
N GLU A 428 -2.57 6.04 -13.97
CA GLU A 428 -3.15 4.73 -13.70
C GLU A 428 -4.44 4.47 -14.50
N HIS A 429 -5.28 5.50 -14.68
CA HIS A 429 -6.53 5.37 -15.44
C HIS A 429 -6.23 5.15 -16.91
N TYR A 430 -5.28 5.90 -17.46
CA TYR A 430 -4.83 5.73 -18.84
C TYR A 430 -4.15 4.38 -19.05
N ALA A 431 -3.37 3.87 -18.08
CA ALA A 431 -2.81 2.52 -18.16
C ALA A 431 -3.92 1.46 -18.26
N CYS A 432 -5.01 1.58 -17.49
CA CYS A 432 -6.17 0.69 -17.61
C CYS A 432 -6.84 0.79 -18.99
N MET A 433 -6.99 1.99 -19.56
CA MET A 433 -7.57 2.18 -20.88
C MET A 433 -6.70 1.62 -22.00
N VAL A 434 -5.38 1.81 -21.93
CA VAL A 434 -4.42 1.24 -22.87
C VAL A 434 -4.41 -0.29 -22.77
N ASP A 435 -4.44 -0.85 -21.57
CA ASP A 435 -4.55 -2.31 -21.38
C ASP A 435 -5.88 -2.85 -21.94
N LEU A 436 -7.01 -2.17 -21.70
CA LEU A 436 -8.32 -2.55 -22.22
C LEU A 436 -8.38 -2.55 -23.75
N LEU A 437 -7.98 -1.45 -24.38
CA LEU A 437 -7.98 -1.31 -25.84
C LEU A 437 -6.95 -2.25 -26.48
N GLY A 438 -5.77 -2.34 -25.88
CA GLY A 438 -4.69 -3.16 -26.38
C GLY A 438 -5.03 -4.65 -26.35
N ARG A 439 -5.71 -5.16 -25.31
CA ARG A 439 -6.22 -6.54 -25.26
C ARG A 439 -7.34 -6.81 -26.27
N ALA A 440 -8.12 -5.77 -26.61
CA ALA A 440 -9.19 -5.84 -27.58
C ALA A 440 -8.71 -5.64 -29.03
N ASN A 441 -7.39 -5.70 -29.29
CA ASN A 441 -6.76 -5.45 -30.58
C ASN A 441 -7.07 -4.07 -31.19
N LYS A 442 -7.31 -3.04 -30.36
CA LYS A 442 -7.48 -1.64 -30.76
C LYS A 442 -6.18 -0.85 -30.51
N LEU A 443 -5.06 -1.36 -31.04
CA LEU A 443 -3.71 -0.85 -30.73
C LEU A 443 -3.50 0.60 -31.19
N GLU A 444 -4.09 1.00 -32.30
CA GLU A 444 -4.01 2.36 -32.85
C GLU A 444 -4.76 3.35 -31.94
N GLU A 445 -5.94 2.97 -31.44
CA GLU A 445 -6.66 3.78 -30.45
C GLU A 445 -5.85 3.91 -29.15
N ALA A 446 -5.23 2.81 -28.69
CA ALA A 446 -4.38 2.81 -27.51
C ALA A 446 -3.14 3.72 -27.68
N ALA A 447 -2.50 3.67 -28.85
CA ALA A 447 -1.37 4.53 -29.21
C ALA A 447 -1.78 6.01 -29.26
N LYS A 448 -2.96 6.31 -29.82
CA LYS A 448 -3.51 7.67 -29.87
C LYS A 448 -3.78 8.24 -28.49
N ILE A 449 -4.34 7.44 -27.56
CA ILE A 449 -4.52 7.88 -26.16
C ILE A 449 -3.18 8.33 -25.57
N ILE A 450 -2.09 7.60 -25.83
CA ILE A 450 -0.76 7.92 -25.31
C ILE A 450 -0.22 9.21 -25.92
N GLU A 451 -0.47 9.45 -27.21
CA GLU A 451 -0.05 10.66 -27.92
C GLU A 451 -0.82 11.91 -27.44
N ASP A 452 -2.10 11.75 -27.12
CA ASP A 452 -2.96 12.82 -26.60
C ASP A 452 -2.71 13.14 -25.11
N LEU A 453 -1.85 12.37 -24.42
CA LEU A 453 -1.50 12.62 -23.03
C LEU A 453 -0.72 13.91 -22.85
N ARG A 454 -1.27 14.82 -22.03
CA ARG A 454 -0.59 16.06 -21.60
C ARG A 454 0.43 15.84 -20.48
N ILE A 455 0.56 14.62 -20.00
CA ILE A 455 1.46 14.21 -18.91
C ILE A 455 2.36 13.12 -19.47
N GLU A 456 3.64 13.12 -19.10
CA GLU A 456 4.58 12.08 -19.54
C GLU A 456 4.09 10.68 -19.12
N PRO A 457 3.89 9.74 -20.07
CA PRO A 457 3.37 8.42 -19.74
C PRO A 457 4.40 7.61 -18.96
N GLY A 458 4.00 7.12 -17.79
CA GLY A 458 4.85 6.30 -16.93
C GLY A 458 5.03 4.85 -17.40
N PRO A 459 5.88 4.06 -16.73
CA PRO A 459 6.20 2.68 -17.12
C PRO A 459 4.99 1.76 -17.28
N LYS A 460 3.96 1.93 -16.42
CA LYS A 460 2.75 1.10 -16.48
C LYS A 460 2.00 1.24 -17.82
N VAL A 461 1.92 2.46 -18.37
CA VAL A 461 1.23 2.72 -19.64
C VAL A 461 1.96 2.04 -20.79
N TRP A 462 3.27 2.25 -20.88
CA TRP A 462 4.10 1.62 -21.91
C TRP A 462 4.17 0.10 -21.76
N GLY A 463 4.22 -0.41 -20.53
CA GLY A 463 4.21 -1.83 -20.21
C GLY A 463 2.92 -2.51 -20.65
N SER A 464 1.76 -1.87 -20.43
CA SER A 464 0.47 -2.34 -20.95
C SER A 464 0.48 -2.41 -22.48
N LEU A 465 0.94 -1.35 -23.17
CA LEU A 465 1.02 -1.34 -24.64
C LEU A 465 1.95 -2.45 -25.16
N LEU A 466 3.15 -2.61 -24.59
CA LEU A 466 4.09 -3.67 -24.97
C LEU A 466 3.49 -5.06 -24.76
N GLY A 467 2.81 -5.25 -23.62
CA GLY A 467 2.09 -6.48 -23.31
C GLY A 467 1.01 -6.83 -24.32
N SER A 468 0.30 -5.84 -24.85
CA SER A 468 -0.71 -6.01 -25.92
C SER A 468 -0.08 -6.25 -27.29
N CYS A 469 1.04 -5.60 -27.61
CA CYS A 469 1.78 -5.85 -28.85
C CYS A 469 2.29 -7.30 -28.94
N ARG A 470 2.64 -7.92 -27.81
CA ARG A 470 2.95 -9.36 -27.72
C ARG A 470 1.77 -10.25 -28.08
N ILE A 471 0.54 -9.85 -27.75
CA ILE A 471 -0.67 -10.64 -28.04
C ILE A 471 -1.01 -10.57 -29.53
N HIS A 472 -0.82 -9.41 -30.15
CA HIS A 472 -1.25 -9.13 -31.53
C HIS A 472 -0.08 -9.05 -32.54
N CYS A 473 1.13 -9.44 -32.13
CA CYS A 473 2.34 -9.43 -32.93
C CYS A 473 2.65 -8.09 -33.65
N ASN A 474 2.38 -6.95 -33.00
CA ASN A 474 2.69 -5.63 -33.56
C ASN A 474 4.12 -5.20 -33.18
N VAL A 475 5.08 -5.48 -34.08
CA VAL A 475 6.51 -5.25 -33.84
C VAL A 475 6.83 -3.75 -33.71
N GLU A 476 6.28 -2.90 -34.56
CA GLU A 476 6.58 -1.46 -34.60
C GLU A 476 6.20 -0.76 -33.29
N LEU A 477 4.99 -0.99 -32.80
CA LEU A 477 4.54 -0.42 -31.52
C LEU A 477 5.30 -1.03 -30.33
N ALA A 478 5.67 -2.31 -30.40
CA ALA A 478 6.48 -2.94 -29.36
C ALA A 478 7.87 -2.29 -29.24
N GLU A 479 8.53 -1.99 -30.36
CA GLU A 479 9.82 -1.29 -30.37
C GLU A 479 9.70 0.12 -29.78
N ARG A 480 8.65 0.86 -30.19
CA ARG A 480 8.35 2.20 -29.66
C ARG A 480 8.15 2.19 -28.14
N ALA A 481 7.34 1.26 -27.64
CA ALA A 481 7.07 1.11 -26.21
C ALA A 481 8.32 0.68 -25.43
N SER A 482 9.08 -0.27 -25.96
CA SER A 482 10.29 -0.79 -25.32
C SER A 482 11.38 0.26 -25.19
N LYS A 483 11.55 1.12 -26.20
CA LYS A 483 12.51 2.24 -26.14
C LYS A 483 12.24 3.14 -24.92
N ARG A 484 10.97 3.51 -24.69
CA ARG A 484 10.56 4.30 -23.53
C ARG A 484 10.73 3.54 -22.22
N LEU A 485 10.40 2.25 -22.20
CA LEU A 485 10.58 1.41 -21.02
C LEU A 485 12.06 1.24 -20.62
N PHE A 486 12.98 1.20 -21.58
CA PHE A 486 14.42 1.12 -21.30
C PHE A 486 15.00 2.42 -20.73
N GLU A 487 14.37 3.56 -21.03
CA GLU A 487 14.69 4.87 -20.44
C GLU A 487 14.12 4.98 -19.02
N LEU A 488 12.85 4.59 -18.82
CA LEU A 488 12.14 4.74 -17.55
C LEU A 488 12.50 3.66 -16.51
N GLU A 489 12.75 2.42 -16.94
CA GLU A 489 13.06 1.27 -16.08
C GLU A 489 14.28 0.49 -16.61
N PRO A 490 15.48 1.08 -16.59
CA PRO A 490 16.67 0.51 -17.21
C PRO A 490 17.12 -0.82 -16.60
N THR A 491 16.66 -1.16 -15.39
CA THR A 491 16.99 -2.38 -14.65
C THR A 491 15.89 -3.44 -14.71
N ASN A 492 14.77 -3.18 -15.38
CA ASN A 492 13.67 -4.13 -15.47
C ASN A 492 13.90 -5.12 -16.63
N ALA A 493 14.41 -6.31 -16.30
CA ALA A 493 14.64 -7.39 -17.26
C ALA A 493 13.36 -7.83 -18.01
N GLY A 494 12.18 -7.64 -17.40
CA GLY A 494 10.89 -8.05 -17.98
C GLY A 494 10.58 -7.34 -19.30
N ASN A 495 10.98 -6.07 -19.43
CA ASN A 495 10.74 -5.28 -20.65
C ASN A 495 11.50 -5.85 -21.85
N TYR A 496 12.74 -6.31 -21.63
CA TYR A 496 13.57 -6.96 -22.64
C TYR A 496 13.01 -8.33 -23.04
N VAL A 497 12.57 -9.12 -22.04
CA VAL A 497 11.98 -10.44 -22.29
C VAL A 497 10.70 -10.29 -23.11
N LEU A 498 9.83 -9.33 -22.81
CA LEU A 498 8.60 -9.09 -23.57
C LEU A 498 8.90 -8.67 -25.02
N LEU A 499 9.89 -7.81 -25.26
CA LEU A 499 10.30 -7.45 -26.63
C LEU A 499 10.87 -8.67 -27.38
N ALA A 500 11.69 -9.48 -26.72
CA ALA A 500 12.21 -10.71 -27.31
C ALA A 500 11.07 -11.72 -27.63
N ASP A 501 10.04 -11.80 -26.78
CA ASP A 501 8.84 -12.61 -27.04
C ASP A 501 8.11 -12.12 -28.30
N VAL A 502 7.98 -10.79 -28.49
CA VAL A 502 7.36 -10.20 -29.69
C VAL A 502 8.16 -10.56 -30.94
N TYR A 503 9.50 -10.40 -30.92
CA TYR A 503 10.35 -10.76 -32.06
C TYR A 503 10.30 -12.26 -32.37
N ALA A 504 10.30 -13.12 -31.34
CA ALA A 504 10.18 -14.56 -31.53
C ALA A 504 8.83 -14.95 -32.15
N ALA A 505 7.73 -14.28 -31.75
CA ALA A 505 6.41 -14.50 -32.34
C ALA A 505 6.31 -14.03 -33.80
N ALA A 506 7.21 -13.13 -34.23
CA ALA A 506 7.35 -12.65 -35.61
C ALA A 506 8.48 -13.36 -36.39
N ASP A 507 9.04 -14.46 -35.85
CA ASP A 507 10.15 -15.24 -36.43
C ASP A 507 11.45 -14.44 -36.69
N MET A 508 11.64 -13.32 -35.98
CA MET A 508 12.81 -12.44 -36.09
C MET A 508 13.94 -12.86 -35.13
N TRP A 509 14.53 -14.03 -35.34
CA TRP A 509 15.50 -14.64 -34.41
C TRP A 509 16.79 -13.85 -34.20
N ASP A 510 17.25 -13.09 -35.19
CA ASP A 510 18.44 -12.25 -35.03
C ASP A 510 18.19 -11.06 -34.09
N GLU A 511 16.97 -10.53 -34.09
CA GLU A 511 16.53 -9.51 -33.14
C GLU A 511 16.41 -10.07 -31.72
N VAL A 512 15.90 -11.30 -31.57
CA VAL A 512 15.91 -12.02 -30.28
C VAL A 512 17.34 -12.13 -29.73
N LYS A 513 18.30 -12.54 -30.58
CA LYS A 513 19.73 -12.61 -30.19
C LYS A 513 20.29 -11.23 -29.82
N ARG A 514 19.87 -10.16 -30.49
CA ARG A 514 20.29 -8.78 -30.19
C ARG A 514 19.79 -8.34 -28.82
N VAL A 515 18.51 -8.55 -28.52
CA VAL A 515 17.90 -8.18 -27.23
C VAL A 515 18.50 -9.00 -26.07
N LYS A 516 18.76 -10.30 -26.27
CA LYS A 516 19.46 -11.13 -25.25
C LYS A 516 20.87 -10.62 -24.94
N ARG A 517 21.66 -10.29 -25.97
CA ARG A 517 22.99 -9.68 -25.78
C ARG A 517 22.91 -8.36 -25.01
N LEU A 518 21.88 -7.54 -25.26
CA LEU A 518 21.67 -6.29 -24.53
C LEU A 518 21.31 -6.52 -23.06
N LEU A 519 20.48 -7.53 -22.78
CA LEU A 519 20.12 -7.95 -21.42
C LEU A 519 21.36 -8.43 -20.64
N GLU A 520 22.21 -9.24 -21.27
CA GLU A 520 23.48 -9.74 -20.72
C GLU A 520 24.49 -8.61 -20.48
N ALA A 521 24.66 -7.70 -21.45
CA ALA A 521 25.57 -6.56 -21.34
C ALA A 521 25.20 -5.61 -20.18
N ARG A 522 23.92 -5.58 -19.80
CA ARG A 522 23.43 -4.82 -18.63
C ARG A 522 23.46 -5.60 -17.32
N GLY A 523 23.91 -6.85 -17.32
CA GLY A 523 23.93 -7.72 -16.15
C GLY A 523 22.55 -8.04 -15.58
N LEU A 524 21.50 -7.92 -16.40
CA LEU A 524 20.12 -8.20 -15.98
C LEU A 524 19.85 -9.69 -16.08
N GLN A 525 19.05 -10.24 -15.18
CA GLN A 525 18.69 -11.66 -15.18
C GLN A 525 17.18 -11.83 -15.37
N LYS A 526 16.80 -12.82 -16.19
CA LYS A 526 15.40 -13.23 -16.34
C LYS A 526 14.91 -13.83 -15.02
N VAL A 527 13.76 -13.35 -14.54
CA VAL A 527 13.11 -13.93 -13.36
C VAL A 527 12.62 -15.34 -13.71
N PRO A 528 13.04 -16.39 -12.99
CA PRO A 528 12.59 -17.75 -13.25
C PRO A 528 11.10 -17.90 -12.90
N GLY A 529 10.40 -18.65 -13.74
CA GLY A 529 9.00 -19.00 -13.51
C GLY A 529 8.87 -19.97 -12.33
N ARG A 530 8.03 -19.62 -11.36
CA ARG A 530 7.82 -20.35 -10.12
C ARG A 530 6.35 -20.48 -9.80
N SER A 531 5.90 -21.72 -9.64
CA SER A 531 4.54 -22.04 -9.25
C SER A 531 4.51 -22.53 -7.81
N ARG A 532 3.52 -22.12 -7.02
CA ARG A 532 3.33 -22.57 -5.65
C ARG A 532 1.94 -23.14 -5.45
N ILE A 533 1.83 -24.18 -4.64
CA ILE A 533 0.58 -24.87 -4.28
C ILE A 533 0.54 -25.11 -2.77
N GLU A 534 -0.62 -24.89 -2.15
CA GLU A 534 -0.86 -25.28 -0.75
C GLU A 534 -1.53 -26.66 -0.73
N VAL A 535 -0.90 -27.65 -0.09
CA VAL A 535 -1.48 -28.98 0.14
C VAL A 535 -1.27 -29.37 1.59
N LYS A 536 -2.34 -29.82 2.27
CA LYS A 536 -2.30 -30.25 3.69
C LYS A 536 -1.59 -29.22 4.60
N ARG A 537 -1.89 -27.92 4.42
CA ARG A 537 -1.33 -26.77 5.17
C ARG A 537 0.18 -26.53 4.95
N LYS A 538 0.77 -27.13 3.92
CA LYS A 538 2.17 -26.91 3.54
C LYS A 538 2.23 -26.31 2.14
N MET A 539 3.04 -25.26 2.00
CA MET A 539 3.36 -24.66 0.72
C MET A 539 4.46 -25.46 0.02
N TYR A 540 4.23 -25.81 -1.23
CA TYR A 540 5.20 -26.42 -2.13
C TYR A 540 5.49 -25.43 -3.26
N SER A 541 6.73 -25.40 -3.74
CA SER A 541 7.19 -24.50 -4.79
C SER A 541 7.87 -25.33 -5.87
N PHE A 542 7.61 -24.99 -7.12
CA PHE A 542 8.14 -25.64 -8.31
C PHE A 542 8.80 -24.60 -9.19
N VAL A 543 9.94 -24.94 -9.75
CA VAL A 543 10.63 -24.19 -10.81
C VAL A 543 10.75 -25.13 -12.02
N SER A 544 10.89 -24.59 -13.23
CA SER A 544 11.23 -25.44 -14.38
C SER A 544 12.56 -26.15 -14.12
N VAL A 545 12.61 -27.48 -14.31
CA VAL A 545 13.76 -28.36 -13.94
C VAL A 545 13.97 -28.48 -12.42
N ASP A 546 12.91 -28.73 -11.66
CA ASP A 546 12.98 -28.92 -10.20
C ASP A 546 13.26 -30.37 -9.80
N GLU A 547 14.54 -30.75 -9.79
CA GLU A 547 14.99 -32.09 -9.39
C GLU A 547 14.95 -32.34 -7.87
N PHE A 548 14.65 -31.31 -7.06
CA PHE A 548 14.68 -31.41 -5.60
C PHE A 548 13.38 -31.91 -4.98
N ASN A 549 12.35 -32.15 -5.80
CA ASN A 549 11.09 -32.70 -5.31
C ASN A 549 11.20 -34.21 -5.06
N PRO A 550 10.88 -34.72 -3.86
CA PRO A 550 10.91 -36.16 -3.57
C PRO A 550 9.99 -37.02 -4.46
N GLN A 551 8.98 -36.41 -5.11
CA GLN A 551 8.05 -37.07 -6.03
C GLN A 551 8.36 -36.76 -7.51
N PHE A 552 9.54 -36.22 -7.83
CA PHE A 552 9.89 -35.76 -9.18
C PHE A 552 9.64 -36.81 -10.27
N GLU A 553 10.12 -38.04 -10.09
CA GLU A 553 9.91 -39.13 -11.05
C GLU A 553 8.43 -39.42 -11.29
N GLN A 554 7.63 -39.47 -10.21
CA GLN A 554 6.19 -39.70 -10.28
C GLN A 554 5.46 -38.55 -11.01
N LEU A 555 5.88 -37.31 -10.78
CA LEU A 555 5.33 -36.12 -11.45
C LEU A 555 5.62 -36.15 -12.95
N HIS A 556 6.86 -36.45 -13.32
CA HIS A 556 7.26 -36.51 -14.73
C HIS A 556 6.55 -37.65 -15.47
N ALA A 557 6.47 -38.83 -14.88
CA ALA A 557 5.73 -39.96 -15.46
C ALA A 557 4.24 -39.61 -15.68
N LEU A 558 3.60 -38.98 -14.68
CA LEU A 558 2.21 -38.54 -14.80
C LEU A 558 2.04 -37.49 -15.92
N LEU A 559 2.95 -36.52 -16.02
CA LEU A 559 2.88 -35.49 -17.06
C LEU A 559 3.04 -36.04 -18.47
N ILE A 560 3.95 -37.01 -18.67
CA ILE A 560 4.14 -37.68 -19.96
C ILE A 560 2.85 -38.42 -20.36
N ASN A 561 2.28 -39.20 -19.44
CA ASN A 561 1.04 -39.95 -19.70
C ASN A 561 -0.13 -39.00 -20.01
N LEU A 562 -0.34 -37.97 -19.19
CA LEU A 562 -1.39 -36.98 -19.42
C LEU A 562 -1.21 -36.25 -20.75
N SER A 563 0.03 -35.88 -21.11
CA SER A 563 0.32 -35.21 -22.38
C SER A 563 -0.04 -36.10 -23.58
N ALA A 564 0.30 -37.40 -23.53
CA ALA A 564 -0.05 -38.36 -24.58
C ALA A 564 -1.57 -38.50 -24.73
N GLU A 565 -2.29 -38.76 -23.64
CA GLU A 565 -3.76 -38.89 -23.65
C GLU A 565 -4.47 -37.61 -24.11
N MET A 566 -3.94 -36.45 -23.73
CA MET A 566 -4.49 -35.16 -24.12
C MET A 566 -4.30 -34.89 -25.61
N LYS A 567 -3.15 -35.26 -26.20
CA LYS A 567 -2.89 -35.11 -27.64
C LYS A 567 -3.88 -35.91 -28.48
N GLU A 568 -4.22 -37.13 -28.06
CA GLU A 568 -5.25 -37.94 -28.73
C GLU A 568 -6.63 -37.26 -28.79
N LYS A 569 -6.92 -36.35 -27.84
CA LYS A 569 -8.18 -35.59 -27.80
C LYS A 569 -8.05 -34.14 -28.26
N GLY A 570 -6.98 -33.81 -28.97
CA GLY A 570 -6.80 -32.52 -29.66
C GLY A 570 -6.04 -31.45 -28.89
N TYR A 571 -5.32 -31.78 -27.80
CA TYR A 571 -4.36 -30.85 -27.22
C TYR A 571 -3.13 -30.71 -28.11
N VAL A 572 -2.81 -29.47 -28.51
CA VAL A 572 -1.61 -29.14 -29.27
C VAL A 572 -0.70 -28.29 -28.39
N PRO A 573 0.53 -28.75 -28.06
CA PRO A 573 1.47 -27.97 -27.28
C PRO A 573 1.83 -26.64 -27.98
N GLN A 574 1.72 -25.52 -27.25
CA GLN A 574 2.05 -24.21 -27.80
C GLN A 574 3.55 -23.91 -27.59
N THR A 575 4.37 -24.21 -28.60
CA THR A 575 5.84 -24.13 -28.52
C THR A 575 6.44 -22.75 -28.77
N LYS A 576 5.65 -21.78 -29.27
CA LYS A 576 6.09 -20.40 -29.56
C LYS A 576 6.65 -19.65 -28.35
N VAL A 577 6.33 -20.11 -27.14
CA VAL A 577 6.83 -19.55 -25.88
C VAL A 577 8.29 -19.90 -25.58
N VAL A 578 8.89 -20.81 -26.35
CA VAL A 578 10.29 -21.22 -26.22
C VAL A 578 11.17 -20.34 -27.10
N LEU A 579 11.89 -19.41 -26.48
CA LEU A 579 12.75 -18.41 -27.16
C LEU A 579 14.09 -18.98 -27.65
N TYR A 580 14.14 -20.25 -28.01
CA TYR A 580 15.33 -20.90 -28.54
C TYR A 580 15.03 -21.52 -29.89
N ASP A 581 16.00 -21.41 -30.78
CA ASP A 581 15.95 -22.03 -32.10
C ASP A 581 16.30 -23.52 -31.97
N LEU A 582 15.30 -24.28 -31.52
CA LEU A 582 15.34 -25.73 -31.31
C LEU A 582 14.29 -26.40 -32.19
N ASP A 583 14.43 -27.71 -32.37
CA ASP A 583 13.41 -28.52 -33.04
C ASP A 583 12.09 -28.55 -32.24
N ALA A 584 11.03 -29.03 -32.90
CA ALA A 584 9.70 -29.06 -32.31
C ALA A 584 9.62 -30.00 -31.09
N GLU A 585 10.33 -31.12 -31.09
CA GLU A 585 10.28 -32.11 -30.01
C GLU A 585 10.95 -31.60 -28.73
N GLU A 586 12.10 -30.93 -28.86
CA GLU A 586 12.78 -30.29 -27.73
C GLU A 586 11.94 -29.16 -27.16
N LYS A 587 11.32 -28.32 -28.02
CA LYS A 587 10.41 -27.27 -27.55
C LYS A 587 9.23 -27.87 -26.77
N GLU A 588 8.66 -28.98 -27.23
CA GLU A 588 7.59 -29.69 -26.53
C GLU A 588 8.02 -30.22 -25.16
N ARG A 589 9.22 -30.80 -25.06
CA ARG A 589 9.78 -31.27 -23.79
C ARG A 589 9.97 -30.12 -22.80
N ILE A 590 10.45 -28.97 -23.27
CA ILE A 590 10.62 -27.77 -22.44
C ILE A 590 9.28 -27.29 -21.88
N VAL A 591 8.24 -27.16 -22.71
CA VAL A 591 6.91 -26.69 -22.24
C VAL A 591 6.22 -27.71 -21.33
N LEU A 592 6.51 -29.01 -21.47
CA LEU A 592 6.03 -30.03 -20.54
C LEU A 592 6.64 -29.86 -19.14
N GLY A 593 7.89 -29.39 -19.06
CA GLY A 593 8.60 -29.12 -17.80
C GLY A 593 8.27 -27.79 -17.12
N HIS A 594 7.25 -27.05 -17.59
CA HIS A 594 6.84 -25.80 -16.95
C HIS A 594 6.36 -26.02 -15.51
N SER A 595 6.77 -25.11 -14.62
CA SER A 595 6.44 -25.16 -13.18
C SER A 595 4.94 -25.31 -12.87
N GLU A 596 4.08 -24.77 -13.73
CA GLU A 596 2.63 -24.79 -13.60
C GLU A 596 2.10 -26.22 -13.80
N LYS A 597 2.61 -26.93 -14.81
CA LYS A 597 2.23 -28.31 -15.08
C LYS A 597 2.70 -29.23 -13.95
N LEU A 598 3.92 -29.02 -13.46
CA LEU A 598 4.43 -29.71 -12.27
C LEU A 598 3.53 -29.49 -11.05
N ALA A 599 3.10 -28.24 -10.80
CA ALA A 599 2.19 -27.92 -9.71
C ALA A 599 0.80 -28.55 -9.89
N VAL A 600 0.26 -28.58 -11.11
CA VAL A 600 -1.00 -29.27 -11.44
C VAL A 600 -0.88 -30.77 -11.18
N ALA A 601 0.16 -31.43 -11.71
CA ALA A 601 0.41 -32.85 -11.49
C ALA A 601 0.56 -33.18 -10.00
N PHE A 602 1.30 -32.36 -9.25
CA PHE A 602 1.44 -32.52 -7.80
C PHE A 602 0.10 -32.37 -7.08
N GLY A 603 -0.71 -31.39 -7.48
CA GLY A 603 -2.07 -31.20 -6.98
C GLY A 603 -2.95 -32.43 -7.27
N LEU A 604 -2.88 -33.00 -8.47
CA LEU A 604 -3.65 -34.20 -8.83
C LEU A 604 -3.34 -35.38 -7.90
N ILE A 605 -2.05 -35.61 -7.61
CA ILE A 605 -1.58 -36.71 -6.76
C ILE A 605 -1.95 -36.50 -5.29
N ASN A 606 -1.81 -35.27 -4.78
CA ASN A 606 -1.80 -35.02 -3.34
C ASN A 606 -3.09 -34.41 -2.75
N THR A 607 -4.11 -34.13 -3.57
CA THR A 607 -5.40 -33.57 -3.10
C THR A 607 -6.55 -34.53 -3.31
N SER A 608 -7.55 -34.46 -2.43
CA SER A 608 -8.67 -35.41 -2.40
C SER A 608 -9.64 -35.19 -3.58
N LYS A 609 -10.51 -36.18 -3.85
CA LYS A 609 -11.59 -36.01 -4.83
C LYS A 609 -12.55 -34.91 -4.36
N GLY A 610 -12.82 -33.93 -5.23
CA GLY A 610 -13.64 -32.75 -4.91
C GLY A 610 -12.90 -31.57 -4.27
N GLU A 611 -11.61 -31.72 -3.93
CA GLU A 611 -10.79 -30.61 -3.44
C GLU A 611 -10.26 -29.78 -4.62
N THR A 612 -10.52 -28.47 -4.62
CA THR A 612 -9.98 -27.53 -5.62
C THR A 612 -8.47 -27.42 -5.49
N ILE A 613 -7.74 -27.59 -6.60
CA ILE A 613 -6.30 -27.33 -6.67
C ILE A 613 -6.07 -25.83 -6.78
N ARG A 614 -5.28 -25.23 -5.88
CA ARG A 614 -4.98 -23.78 -5.88
C ARG A 614 -3.51 -23.54 -6.14
N ILE A 615 -3.20 -22.94 -7.28
CA ILE A 615 -1.83 -22.66 -7.71
C ILE A 615 -1.64 -21.15 -7.84
N THR A 616 -0.48 -20.66 -7.44
CA THR A 616 -0.05 -19.29 -7.72
C THR A 616 1.20 -19.30 -8.58
N LYS A 617 1.29 -18.35 -9.53
CA LYS A 617 2.42 -18.16 -10.44
C LYS A 617 2.97 -16.75 -10.27
N ASN A 618 4.29 -16.63 -10.22
CA ASN A 618 5.01 -15.35 -10.09
C ASN A 618 5.19 -14.58 -11.42
N LEU A 619 4.78 -15.18 -12.54
CA LEU A 619 4.77 -14.60 -13.88
C LEU A 619 3.36 -14.74 -14.47
N ARG A 620 3.10 -14.14 -15.64
CA ARG A 620 1.86 -14.39 -16.39
C ARG A 620 1.81 -15.86 -16.80
N LEU A 621 0.64 -16.49 -16.70
CA LEU A 621 0.44 -17.85 -17.19
C LEU A 621 0.79 -17.90 -18.70
N CYS A 622 1.41 -18.96 -19.21
CA CYS A 622 1.65 -19.07 -20.65
C CYS A 622 0.48 -19.79 -21.35
N GLU A 623 0.35 -19.58 -22.67
CA GLU A 623 -0.75 -20.12 -23.48
C GLU A 623 -0.83 -21.65 -23.41
N ASP A 624 0.33 -22.30 -23.43
CA ASP A 624 0.43 -23.74 -23.31
C ASP A 624 -0.05 -24.25 -21.95
N CYS A 625 0.41 -23.64 -20.85
CA CYS A 625 0.00 -24.02 -19.50
C CYS A 625 -1.49 -23.75 -19.25
N HIS A 626 -2.03 -22.66 -19.80
CA HIS A 626 -3.45 -22.35 -19.76
C HIS A 626 -4.26 -23.45 -20.47
N SER A 627 -3.90 -23.77 -21.71
CA SER A 627 -4.55 -24.83 -22.52
C SER A 627 -4.43 -26.18 -21.84
N PHE A 628 -3.25 -26.54 -21.34
CA PHE A 628 -3.02 -27.78 -20.61
C PHE A 628 -3.94 -27.90 -19.40
N THR A 629 -4.01 -26.85 -18.57
CA THR A 629 -4.83 -26.86 -17.35
C THR A 629 -6.33 -26.97 -17.68
N LYS A 630 -6.77 -26.34 -18.77
CA LYS A 630 -8.14 -26.47 -19.31
C LYS A 630 -8.45 -27.93 -19.61
N PHE A 631 -7.62 -28.61 -20.39
CA PHE A 631 -7.79 -30.04 -20.66
C PHE A 631 -7.83 -30.87 -19.37
N ILE A 632 -6.85 -30.71 -18.48
CA ILE A 632 -6.80 -31.45 -17.22
C ILE A 632 -8.07 -31.26 -16.38
N SER A 633 -8.60 -30.04 -16.29
CA SER A 633 -9.83 -29.79 -15.51
C SER A 633 -11.02 -30.64 -16.00
N LYS A 634 -11.08 -30.92 -17.31
CA LYS A 634 -12.08 -31.80 -17.93
C LYS A 634 -11.76 -33.27 -17.70
N PHE A 635 -10.52 -33.68 -17.96
CA PHE A 635 -10.08 -35.08 -17.86
C PHE A 635 -10.13 -35.62 -16.43
N ALA A 636 -9.60 -34.86 -15.48
CA ALA A 636 -9.52 -35.25 -14.09
C ALA A 636 -10.80 -34.93 -13.30
N ASN A 637 -11.80 -34.30 -13.94
CA ASN A 637 -13.02 -33.76 -13.31
C ASN A 637 -12.68 -33.02 -11.99
N LYS A 638 -11.77 -32.05 -12.10
CA LYS A 638 -11.21 -31.35 -10.95
C LYS A 638 -11.18 -29.86 -11.23
N GLU A 639 -11.68 -29.10 -10.27
CA GLU A 639 -11.58 -27.65 -10.30
C GLU A 639 -10.13 -27.25 -10.02
N ILE A 640 -9.54 -26.46 -10.92
CA ILE A 640 -8.18 -25.96 -10.78
C ILE A 640 -8.24 -24.45 -10.85
N LEU A 641 -7.70 -23.80 -9.83
CA LEU A 641 -7.59 -22.37 -9.74
C LEU A 641 -6.13 -21.97 -9.87
N VAL A 642 -5.80 -21.20 -10.90
CA VAL A 642 -4.45 -20.67 -11.10
C VAL A 642 -4.48 -19.15 -11.00
N ARG A 643 -3.72 -18.58 -10.08
CA ARG A 643 -3.53 -17.13 -9.96
C ARG A 643 -2.18 -16.74 -10.53
N ASP A 644 -2.16 -15.98 -11.60
CA ASP A 644 -0.94 -15.37 -12.13
C ASP A 644 -0.73 -13.95 -11.59
N VAL A 645 0.23 -13.21 -12.15
CA VAL A 645 0.54 -11.83 -11.72
C VAL A 645 -0.58 -10.83 -11.97
N ASN A 646 -1.51 -11.14 -12.90
CA ASN A 646 -2.56 -10.24 -13.34
C ASN A 646 -3.94 -10.65 -12.81
N ARG A 647 -4.25 -11.95 -12.80
CA ARG A 647 -5.61 -12.45 -12.57
C ARG A 647 -5.67 -13.90 -12.07
N PHE A 648 -6.88 -14.33 -11.76
CA PHE A 648 -7.25 -15.72 -11.57
C PHE A 648 -7.81 -16.34 -12.85
N HIS A 649 -7.48 -17.60 -13.03
CA HIS A 649 -8.00 -18.50 -14.04
C HIS A 649 -8.70 -19.65 -13.32
N HIS A 650 -10.03 -19.67 -13.38
CA HIS A 650 -10.85 -20.74 -12.79
C HIS A 650 -11.13 -21.77 -13.87
N PHE A 651 -10.44 -22.91 -13.81
CA PHE A 651 -10.60 -24.01 -14.75
C PHE A 651 -11.60 -25.03 -14.22
N HIS A 652 -12.68 -25.20 -14.98
CA HIS A 652 -13.73 -26.17 -14.67
C HIS A 652 -14.29 -26.75 -15.96
N ASN A 653 -14.37 -28.09 -16.04
CA ASN A 653 -14.95 -28.83 -17.17
C ASN A 653 -14.39 -28.42 -18.55
N GLY A 654 -13.11 -28.03 -18.63
CA GLY A 654 -12.50 -27.62 -19.89
C GLY A 654 -12.83 -26.19 -20.30
N VAL A 655 -13.27 -25.35 -19.37
CA VAL A 655 -13.50 -23.91 -19.58
C VAL A 655 -12.71 -23.13 -18.53
N CYS A 656 -12.23 -21.95 -18.90
CA CYS A 656 -11.61 -21.01 -17.97
C CYS A 656 -12.50 -19.77 -17.79
N SER A 657 -12.57 -19.22 -16.58
CA SER A 657 -13.31 -17.97 -16.29
C SER A 657 -12.87 -16.76 -17.10
N CYS A 658 -11.68 -16.78 -17.72
CA CYS A 658 -11.22 -15.70 -18.58
C CYS A 658 -11.84 -15.72 -19.98
N GLY A 659 -12.57 -16.78 -20.37
CA GLY A 659 -13.14 -16.90 -21.72
C GLY A 659 -12.09 -16.93 -22.83
N ASP A 660 -10.87 -17.38 -22.53
CA ASP A 660 -9.70 -17.32 -23.41
C ASP A 660 -9.28 -15.87 -23.79
N TYR A 661 -9.77 -14.86 -23.06
CA TYR A 661 -9.42 -13.45 -23.19
C TYR A 661 -8.52 -13.01 -22.00
N TRP A 662 -7.19 -13.13 -22.12
CA TRP A 662 -6.29 -12.86 -20.99
C TRP A 662 -4.87 -12.43 -21.30
#